data_AF-A0A1D6LNS5-F1
#
_entry.id   AF-A0A1D6LNS5-F1
#
_cell.length_a   1.000
_cell.length_b   1.000
_cell.length_c   1.000
_cell.angle_alpha   90.00
_cell.angle_beta   90.00
_cell.angle_gamma   90.00
#
_symmetry.space_group_name_H-M   'P 1'
#
loop_
_entity.id
_entity.type
_entity.pdbx_description
1 polymer ?
#
loop_
_entity_poly.entity_id
_entity_poly.type
_entity_poly.pdbx_seq_one_letter_code
_entity_poly.pdbx_strand_id
1 'polypeptide(L)'
;MPTCLHVQDPRNIAMSRPLDFAVLNYKNQRLAEQLEVHKFEFRALESRFNDLKEKQRTHNETLILVENYWERLVAELGIVPVCKSESSHSSCSTGNNNIRKDGICFRLGAGFLNGLLEAGASATESSGFSNCQLGNDVSSEESTTIDILQKMFLPSSGPWHANNEVVSAALKKLPENEHSRQLHSATNDVLSKLHVVMRAVDNLHLKHMQLAGNYQKQRDSSAWNRAEQKRLKEELTSVVAKLEESKQKLAVLKAQGDNKQATPILVPMLGKKTAEKVGDKQTELQDLEATHKELMESISKRLEEIRRLHTERIGILNNLATFQNILTDFKSIHSSKAFQLVNDQLQKSQAELDGHQTLLEKLQVDMDTFVWRERQFNQKVDLAEISQKVSAYYVSRIADLEKDVQKLCNEKNMLVLKLEGALREPGRNQVISEFKALVSSLPREMGAVQTELSKHKDASLQLHSLRAEVHSLSSIRTRKEQEIEETSRSAHAGSDISQLQSLVHELRENTQELKLFVELYKHDSADSRQLMESRDRELAELAGVHVLRYSLNESKLEQRVIAANEAEAISQQRLATAEAEVAELGQKLETSRRNLVKQSDILKSKHEECEAYMVEIESIGHAYEDIMSQNQQLLQQIIERDDHNTKVMIQRTNLSN
;
A
#
# COMPACT_ATOMS: atom_id res chain seq x y z
N MET A 1 -98.95 -32.33 0.51
CA MET A 1 -98.11 -32.92 1.57
C MET A 1 -97.83 -34.36 1.14
N PRO A 2 -96.59 -34.79 0.85
CA PRO A 2 -95.39 -34.55 1.64
C PRO A 2 -94.12 -34.15 0.84
N THR A 3 -93.12 -33.85 1.65
CA THR A 3 -91.71 -33.44 1.47
C THR A 3 -90.84 -34.47 0.76
N CYS A 4 -89.84 -34.02 -0.01
CA CYS A 4 -88.67 -34.83 -0.36
C CYS A 4 -87.40 -34.01 -0.09
N LEU A 5 -86.79 -34.24 1.07
CA LEU A 5 -85.49 -33.72 1.48
C LEU A 5 -84.40 -34.63 0.90
N HIS A 6 -83.47 -34.06 0.13
CA HIS A 6 -82.27 -34.75 -0.32
C HIS A 6 -81.21 -34.66 0.78
N VAL A 7 -80.86 -35.82 1.33
CA VAL A 7 -79.81 -36.01 2.32
C VAL A 7 -78.45 -35.82 1.65
N GLN A 8 -77.70 -34.81 2.08
CA GLN A 8 -76.27 -34.70 1.79
C GLN A 8 -75.47 -35.50 2.82
N ASP A 9 -74.57 -36.32 2.29
CA ASP A 9 -73.79 -37.35 2.98
C ASP A 9 -72.70 -36.73 3.91
N PRO A 10 -72.69 -37.02 5.23
CA PRO A 10 -71.80 -36.35 6.19
C PRO A 10 -70.32 -36.82 6.15
N ARG A 11 -69.94 -37.76 5.27
CA ARG A 11 -68.56 -38.28 5.20
C ARG A 11 -67.55 -37.35 4.52
N ASN A 12 -67.98 -36.36 3.74
CA ASN A 12 -67.07 -35.47 3.01
C ASN A 12 -66.58 -34.24 3.80
N ILE A 13 -67.12 -33.97 4.99
CA ILE A 13 -66.79 -32.78 5.79
C ILE A 13 -65.60 -33.05 6.76
N ALA A 14 -65.28 -34.32 7.03
CA ALA A 14 -64.22 -34.69 7.96
C ALA A 14 -62.80 -34.73 7.34
N MET A 15 -62.68 -34.89 6.01
CA MET A 15 -61.40 -35.05 5.31
C MET A 15 -60.76 -33.73 4.85
N SER A 16 -61.50 -32.62 4.77
CA SER A 16 -60.96 -31.31 4.35
C SER A 16 -60.40 -30.47 5.51
N ARG A 17 -60.92 -30.62 6.73
CA ARG A 17 -60.45 -29.88 7.93
C ARG A 17 -59.00 -30.17 8.34
N PRO A 18 -58.47 -31.41 8.26
CA PRO A 18 -57.08 -31.69 8.63
C PRO A 18 -56.08 -31.05 7.64
N LEU A 19 -56.45 -31.00 6.35
CA LEU A 19 -55.63 -30.42 5.29
C LEU A 19 -55.54 -28.90 5.46
N ASP A 20 -56.67 -28.23 5.70
CA ASP A 20 -56.70 -26.78 5.95
C ASP A 20 -55.95 -26.40 7.23
N PHE A 21 -56.03 -27.22 8.28
CA PHE A 21 -55.29 -27.00 9.52
C PHE A 21 -53.77 -27.12 9.31
N ALA A 22 -53.32 -28.12 8.54
CA ALA A 22 -51.90 -28.31 8.23
C ALA A 22 -51.34 -27.15 7.38
N VAL A 23 -52.10 -26.68 6.39
CA VAL A 23 -51.73 -25.53 5.55
C VAL A 23 -51.65 -24.25 6.37
N LEU A 24 -52.61 -24.03 7.28
CA LEU A 24 -52.60 -22.87 8.17
C LEU A 24 -51.42 -22.92 9.16
N ASN A 25 -51.08 -24.11 9.66
CA ASN A 25 -49.95 -24.30 10.57
C ASN A 25 -48.61 -24.03 9.85
N TYR A 26 -48.47 -24.49 8.61
CA TYR A 26 -47.30 -24.18 7.77
C TYR A 26 -47.18 -22.69 7.46
N LYS A 27 -48.28 -22.01 7.13
CA LYS A 27 -48.28 -20.55 6.92
C LYS A 27 -47.90 -19.80 8.19
N ASN A 28 -48.44 -20.18 9.34
CA ASN A 28 -48.10 -19.59 10.63
C ASN A 28 -46.63 -19.82 11.00
N GLN A 29 -46.09 -21.01 10.72
CA GLN A 29 -44.68 -21.31 10.93
C GLN A 29 -43.77 -20.43 10.06
N ARG A 30 -44.09 -20.28 8.77
CA ARG A 30 -43.33 -19.42 7.86
C ARG A 30 -43.39 -17.94 8.26
N LEU A 31 -44.55 -17.48 8.74
CA LEU A 31 -44.70 -16.12 9.27
C LEU A 31 -43.89 -15.93 10.56
N ALA A 32 -43.84 -16.93 11.44
CA ALA A 32 -43.01 -16.89 12.65
C ALA A 32 -41.52 -16.83 12.31
N GLU A 33 -41.07 -17.61 11.32
CA GLU A 33 -39.68 -17.58 10.82
C GLU A 33 -39.33 -16.21 10.22
N GLN A 34 -40.20 -15.62 9.39
CA GLN A 34 -40.01 -14.27 8.85
C GLN A 34 -39.97 -13.20 9.94
N LEU A 35 -40.84 -13.32 10.94
CA LEU A 35 -40.86 -12.39 12.08
C LEU A 35 -39.57 -12.47 12.90
N GLU A 36 -38.96 -13.65 13.00
CA GLU A 36 -37.69 -13.81 13.71
C GLU A 36 -36.50 -13.29 12.92
N VAL A 37 -36.52 -13.42 11.59
CA VAL A 37 -35.54 -12.74 10.72
C VAL A 37 -35.63 -11.22 10.87
N HIS A 38 -36.83 -10.64 10.81
CA HIS A 38 -37.01 -9.20 10.97
C HIS A 38 -36.63 -8.70 12.36
N LYS A 39 -36.86 -9.47 13.43
CA LYS A 39 -36.35 -9.12 14.77
C LYS A 39 -34.82 -9.09 14.81
N PHE A 40 -34.15 -10.01 14.12
CA PHE A 40 -32.70 -10.01 14.03
C PHE A 40 -32.18 -8.79 13.25
N GLU A 41 -32.80 -8.47 12.11
CA GLU A 41 -32.48 -7.29 11.32
C GLU A 41 -32.71 -6.00 12.10
N PHE A 42 -33.79 -5.91 12.87
CA PHE A 42 -34.09 -4.76 13.72
C PHE A 42 -33.01 -4.56 14.79
N ARG A 43 -32.60 -5.64 15.48
CA ARG A 43 -31.50 -5.58 16.47
C ARG A 43 -30.17 -5.17 15.83
N ALA A 44 -29.88 -5.63 14.62
CA ALA A 44 -28.68 -5.24 13.90
C ALA A 44 -28.72 -3.74 13.52
N LEU A 45 -29.87 -3.23 13.10
CA LEU A 45 -30.06 -1.82 12.78
C LEU A 45 -30.00 -0.93 14.03
N GLU A 46 -30.59 -1.38 15.14
CA GLU A 46 -30.53 -0.70 16.43
C GLU A 46 -29.10 -0.62 16.98
N SER A 47 -28.30 -1.68 16.83
CA SER A 47 -26.86 -1.65 17.14
C SER A 47 -26.12 -0.59 16.30
N ARG A 48 -26.36 -0.56 14.98
CA ARG A 48 -25.74 0.44 14.09
C ARG A 48 -26.16 1.86 14.43
N PHE A 49 -27.40 2.08 14.84
CA PHE A 49 -27.89 3.37 15.29
C PHE A 49 -27.18 3.83 16.57
N ASN A 50 -27.00 2.93 17.53
CA ASN A 50 -26.26 3.22 18.76
C ASN A 50 -24.78 3.55 18.47
N ASP A 51 -24.14 2.82 17.56
CA ASP A 51 -22.75 3.10 17.13
C ASP A 51 -22.63 4.50 16.49
N LEU A 52 -23.59 4.89 15.65
CA LEU A 52 -23.63 6.23 15.06
C LEU A 52 -23.84 7.32 16.10
N LYS A 53 -24.71 7.07 17.09
CA LYS A 53 -24.95 7.99 18.20
C LYS A 53 -23.69 8.21 19.06
N GLU A 54 -22.92 7.15 19.31
CA GLU A 54 -21.64 7.24 20.04
C GLU A 54 -20.58 8.00 19.23
N LYS A 55 -20.50 7.75 17.93
CA LYS A 55 -19.63 8.51 17.01
C LYS A 55 -20.01 9.99 16.98
N GLN A 56 -21.29 10.32 17.03
CA GLN A 56 -21.75 11.71 17.10
C GLN A 56 -21.37 12.35 18.45
N ARG A 57 -21.50 11.63 19.57
CA ARG A 57 -21.07 12.15 20.88
C ARG A 57 -19.57 12.46 20.89
N THR A 58 -18.74 11.52 20.48
CA THR A 58 -17.28 11.70 20.42
C THR A 58 -16.85 12.83 19.48
N HIS A 59 -17.57 13.00 18.36
CA HIS A 59 -17.36 14.15 17.47
C HIS A 59 -17.70 15.49 18.15
N ASN A 60 -18.83 15.56 18.87
CA ASN A 60 -19.21 16.77 19.61
C ASN A 60 -18.22 17.10 20.74
N GLU A 61 -17.73 16.11 21.47
CA GLU A 61 -16.67 16.29 22.48
C GLU A 61 -15.38 16.84 21.85
N THR A 62 -15.04 16.36 20.66
CA THR A 62 -13.89 16.86 19.89
C THR A 62 -14.10 18.31 19.45
N LEU A 63 -15.31 18.68 19.01
CA LEU A 63 -15.64 20.05 18.63
C LEU A 63 -15.50 21.02 19.81
N ILE A 64 -16.03 20.66 20.98
CA ILE A 64 -15.90 21.47 22.20
C ILE A 64 -14.41 21.64 22.56
N LEU A 65 -13.60 20.60 22.42
CA LEU A 65 -12.17 20.68 22.68
C LEU A 65 -11.47 21.64 21.71
N VAL A 66 -11.81 21.57 20.42
CA VAL A 66 -11.28 22.47 19.37
C VAL A 66 -11.69 23.92 19.63
N GLU A 67 -12.93 24.16 20.01
CA GLU A 67 -13.46 25.48 20.37
C GLU A 67 -12.68 26.08 21.55
N ASN A 68 -12.46 25.31 22.63
CA ASN A 68 -11.65 25.75 23.77
C ASN A 68 -10.19 26.09 23.36
N TYR A 69 -9.59 25.31 22.46
CA TYR A 69 -8.25 25.62 21.94
C TYR A 69 -8.24 26.85 21.03
N TRP A 70 -9.31 27.07 20.27
CA TRP A 70 -9.47 28.22 19.39
C TRP A 70 -9.64 29.52 20.19
N GLU A 71 -10.51 29.52 21.18
CA GLU A 71 -10.69 30.66 22.10
C GLU A 71 -9.37 31.01 22.80
N ARG A 72 -8.63 29.99 23.25
CA ARG A 72 -7.31 30.18 23.86
C ARG A 72 -6.30 30.77 22.87
N LEU A 73 -6.30 30.32 21.62
CA LEU A 73 -5.42 30.85 20.57
C LEU A 73 -5.74 32.32 20.28
N VAL A 74 -7.03 32.67 20.19
CA VAL A 74 -7.49 34.05 20.00
C VAL A 74 -7.07 34.94 21.18
N ALA A 75 -7.21 34.45 22.42
CA ALA A 75 -6.76 35.15 23.62
C ALA A 75 -5.23 35.34 23.64
N GLU A 76 -4.45 34.32 23.25
CA GLU A 76 -2.98 34.41 23.18
C GLU A 76 -2.51 35.37 22.06
N LEU A 77 -3.22 35.43 20.92
CA LEU A 77 -2.93 36.35 19.80
C LEU A 77 -3.34 37.80 20.09
N GLY A 78 -4.41 38.02 20.85
CA GLY A 78 -4.86 39.36 21.25
C GLY A 78 -3.91 40.11 22.19
N ILE A 79 -2.97 39.39 22.83
CA ILE A 79 -2.03 39.96 23.81
C ILE A 79 -0.76 40.53 23.15
N VAL A 80 -0.51 40.31 21.85
CA VAL A 80 0.69 40.84 21.16
C VAL A 80 0.53 42.35 20.91
N PRO A 81 1.24 43.25 21.62
CA PRO A 81 1.12 44.68 21.37
C PRO A 81 2.00 45.03 20.16
N VAL A 82 1.39 45.58 19.12
CA VAL A 82 2.12 46.30 18.06
C VAL A 82 2.81 47.50 18.71
N CYS A 83 4.15 47.52 18.67
CA CYS A 83 4.94 48.70 18.95
C CYS A 83 4.51 49.82 17.99
N LYS A 84 3.62 50.70 18.44
CA LYS A 84 3.45 52.01 17.84
C LYS A 84 4.72 52.80 18.14
N SER A 85 5.55 53.04 17.13
CA SER A 85 6.61 54.04 17.21
C SER A 85 5.98 55.42 17.39
N GLU A 86 5.90 55.87 18.64
CA GLU A 86 5.95 57.30 18.96
C GLU A 86 7.34 57.62 19.51
N SER A 87 7.98 58.60 18.90
CA SER A 87 9.27 59.12 19.32
C SER A 87 9.15 59.80 20.69
N SER A 88 10.05 59.49 21.62
CA SER A 88 10.73 60.46 22.49
C SER A 88 11.79 59.78 23.35
N HIS A 89 12.90 60.49 23.52
CA HIS A 89 14.10 60.14 24.28
C HIS A 89 13.84 59.53 25.67
N SER A 90 14.60 58.50 26.05
CA SER A 90 15.49 58.52 27.23
C SER A 90 16.08 57.12 27.53
N SER A 91 17.07 57.14 28.40
CA SER A 91 18.15 56.20 28.69
C SER A 91 17.82 54.82 29.28
N CYS A 92 18.69 53.86 28.95
CA CYS A 92 19.33 52.85 29.82
C CYS A 92 18.46 52.05 30.83
N SER A 93 18.35 50.73 30.66
CA SER A 93 19.08 49.74 31.49
C SER A 93 18.59 48.30 31.31
N THR A 94 19.57 47.40 31.23
CA THR A 94 19.67 46.07 31.87
C THR A 94 18.53 45.06 31.76
N GLY A 95 18.82 44.00 30.99
CA GLY A 95 18.70 42.58 31.41
C GLY A 95 17.29 41.96 31.38
N ASN A 96 17.07 40.96 30.53
CA ASN A 96 17.36 39.56 30.84
C ASN A 96 16.89 38.68 29.67
N ASN A 97 17.72 37.71 29.29
CA ASN A 97 17.36 36.68 28.32
C ASN A 97 16.25 35.78 28.88
N ASN A 98 15.33 35.31 28.04
CA ASN A 98 14.83 33.92 28.08
C ASN A 98 14.06 33.56 26.79
N ILE A 99 14.77 32.79 25.95
CA ILE A 99 14.34 31.63 25.14
C ILE A 99 12.82 31.39 25.02
N ARG A 100 12.27 31.47 23.81
CA ARG A 100 11.23 30.54 23.33
C ARG A 100 11.18 30.43 21.80
N LYS A 101 11.69 29.29 21.33
CA LYS A 101 11.27 28.41 20.22
C LYS A 101 10.52 29.02 19.02
N ASP A 102 11.14 28.82 17.86
CA ASP A 102 10.57 28.55 16.54
C ASP A 102 9.04 28.45 16.49
N GLY A 103 8.41 29.52 16.00
CA GLY A 103 7.03 29.53 15.56
C GLY A 103 6.98 29.53 14.04
N ILE A 104 6.74 28.35 13.45
CA ILE A 104 6.33 28.21 12.05
C ILE A 104 4.95 28.84 11.92
N CYS A 105 4.83 29.94 11.19
CA CYS A 105 3.55 30.60 10.92
C CYS A 105 2.97 30.04 9.61
N PHE A 106 1.88 29.27 9.72
CA PHE A 106 1.11 28.76 8.59
C PHE A 106 0.26 29.87 7.98
N ARG A 107 0.30 29.98 6.64
CA ARG A 107 -0.45 30.97 5.85
C ARG A 107 -1.74 30.32 5.36
N LEU A 108 -2.88 30.66 5.97
CA LEU A 108 -4.20 30.29 5.46
C LEU A 108 -4.86 31.55 4.87
N GLY A 109 -5.06 31.57 3.56
CA GLY A 109 -5.48 32.76 2.80
C GLY A 109 -6.99 33.02 2.83
N ALA A 110 -7.36 34.28 2.61
CA ALA A 110 -8.71 34.87 2.67
C ALA A 110 -9.86 34.11 1.96
N GLY A 111 -9.57 33.20 1.02
CA GLY A 111 -10.59 32.33 0.42
C GLY A 111 -11.22 31.35 1.42
N PHE A 112 -10.47 30.93 2.44
CA PHE A 112 -11.00 30.10 3.54
C PHE A 112 -11.97 30.89 4.42
N LEU A 113 -11.68 32.17 4.68
CA LEU A 113 -12.54 33.04 5.50
C LEU A 113 -13.84 33.40 4.80
N ASN A 114 -13.79 33.70 3.49
CA ASN A 114 -15.01 33.86 2.70
C ASN A 114 -15.82 32.57 2.60
N GLY A 115 -15.15 31.41 2.43
CA GLY A 115 -15.81 30.11 2.43
C GLY A 115 -16.45 29.75 3.78
N LEU A 116 -15.87 30.18 4.90
CA LEU A 116 -16.44 29.97 6.24
C LEU A 116 -17.66 30.88 6.47
N LEU A 117 -17.57 32.15 6.03
CA LEU A 117 -18.67 33.13 6.10
C LEU A 117 -19.85 32.71 5.22
N GLU A 118 -19.57 32.19 4.02
CA GLU A 118 -20.59 31.66 3.09
C GLU A 118 -21.16 30.32 3.55
N ALA A 119 -20.37 29.45 4.19
CA ALA A 119 -20.84 28.20 4.78
C ALA A 119 -21.72 28.41 6.03
N GLY A 120 -21.45 29.46 6.82
CA GLY A 120 -22.31 29.87 7.92
C GLY A 120 -23.65 30.45 7.46
N ALA A 121 -23.65 31.23 6.37
CA ALA A 121 -24.87 31.81 5.80
C ALA A 121 -25.76 30.77 5.08
N SER A 122 -25.17 29.77 4.43
CA SER A 122 -25.91 28.75 3.65
C SER A 122 -26.46 27.57 4.48
N ALA A 123 -26.15 27.50 5.78
CA ALA A 123 -26.67 26.45 6.66
C ALA A 123 -28.02 26.78 7.35
N THR A 124 -28.57 27.99 7.16
CA THR A 124 -29.77 28.46 7.91
C THR A 124 -31.05 28.57 7.06
N GLU A 125 -31.09 27.99 5.85
CA GLU A 125 -32.30 27.96 5.03
C GLU A 125 -32.87 26.55 4.85
N SER A 126 -33.33 25.93 5.94
CA SER A 126 -34.43 24.93 5.91
C SER A 126 -34.83 24.45 7.30
N SER A 127 -35.63 25.23 8.02
CA SER A 127 -36.80 24.72 8.76
C SER A 127 -37.54 25.88 9.41
N GLY A 128 -38.82 26.07 9.07
CA GLY A 128 -39.65 27.07 9.71
C GLY A 128 -39.93 26.73 11.17
N PHE A 129 -39.71 27.68 12.08
CA PHE A 129 -40.72 28.21 13.01
C PHE A 129 -40.14 29.35 13.88
N SER A 130 -40.96 30.40 14.03
CA SER A 130 -41.03 31.37 15.13
C SER A 130 -39.93 32.43 15.32
N ASN A 131 -40.34 33.69 15.05
CA ASN A 131 -39.84 34.94 15.65
C ASN A 131 -39.34 34.79 17.09
N CYS A 132 -38.15 35.34 17.37
CA CYS A 132 -37.83 36.09 18.59
C CYS A 132 -36.67 37.05 18.29
N GLN A 133 -36.95 38.35 18.32
CA GLN A 133 -35.93 39.40 18.41
C GLN A 133 -35.24 39.32 19.79
N LEU A 134 -33.92 39.13 19.84
CA LEU A 134 -33.09 39.67 20.92
C LEU A 134 -31.59 39.61 20.58
N GLY A 135 -30.91 40.74 20.76
CA GLY A 135 -29.47 40.79 21.09
C GLY A 135 -28.50 41.14 19.95
N ASN A 136 -28.24 42.43 19.76
CA ASN A 136 -27.14 42.97 18.95
C ASN A 136 -25.77 42.79 19.65
N ASP A 137 -25.31 41.56 19.87
CA ASP A 137 -23.98 41.33 20.50
C ASP A 137 -22.98 40.54 19.63
N VAL A 138 -23.36 40.07 18.43
CA VAL A 138 -22.47 39.23 17.60
C VAL A 138 -21.48 40.05 16.74
N SER A 139 -21.66 41.36 16.58
CA SER A 139 -20.82 42.15 15.66
C SER A 139 -19.47 42.62 16.23
N SER A 140 -19.22 42.45 17.54
CA SER A 140 -18.00 42.99 18.18
C SER A 140 -16.81 42.02 18.11
N GLU A 141 -17.04 40.71 18.29
CA GLU A 141 -15.99 39.68 18.27
C GLU A 141 -15.53 39.32 16.85
N GLU A 142 -16.45 39.35 15.86
CA GLU A 142 -16.09 39.18 14.45
C GLU A 142 -15.22 40.34 13.96
N SER A 143 -15.51 41.57 14.43
CA SER A 143 -14.75 42.77 14.07
C SER A 143 -13.33 42.76 14.64
N THR A 144 -13.13 42.35 15.90
CA THR A 144 -11.78 42.23 16.49
C THR A 144 -10.97 41.10 15.83
N THR A 145 -11.61 39.99 15.48
CA THR A 145 -10.96 38.87 14.78
C THR A 145 -10.55 39.26 13.36
N ILE A 146 -11.41 39.99 12.63
CA ILE A 146 -11.12 40.52 11.30
C ILE A 146 -10.01 41.59 11.36
N ASP A 147 -9.99 42.44 12.37
CA ASP A 147 -8.99 43.50 12.53
C ASP A 147 -7.60 42.94 12.91
N ILE A 148 -7.55 41.84 13.67
CA ILE A 148 -6.32 41.08 13.96
C ILE A 148 -5.83 40.33 12.72
N LEU A 149 -6.74 39.70 11.96
CA LEU A 149 -6.42 39.02 10.71
C LEU A 149 -5.94 40.00 9.63
N GLN A 150 -6.59 41.16 9.47
CA GLN A 150 -6.14 42.20 8.54
C GLN A 150 -4.73 42.71 8.88
N LYS A 151 -4.40 42.87 10.18
CA LYS A 151 -3.05 43.27 10.63
C LYS A 151 -1.98 42.20 10.40
N MET A 152 -2.34 40.91 10.40
CA MET A 152 -1.42 39.82 10.04
C MET A 152 -1.24 39.63 8.53
N PHE A 153 -2.23 40.02 7.71
CA PHE A 153 -2.29 39.68 6.28
C PHE A 153 -2.11 40.84 5.31
N LEU A 154 -1.68 42.03 5.76
CA LEU A 154 -1.11 43.02 4.82
C LEU A 154 0.02 42.36 4.00
N PRO A 155 0.18 42.71 2.70
CA PRO A 155 1.16 42.06 1.83
C PRO A 155 2.56 42.09 2.45
N SER A 156 3.04 40.92 2.89
CA SER A 156 4.35 40.76 3.54
C SER A 156 5.56 41.11 2.66
N SER A 157 5.36 41.64 1.45
CA SER A 157 6.47 42.20 0.66
C SER A 157 7.14 43.39 1.37
N GLY A 158 6.37 44.22 2.09
CA GLY A 158 6.89 45.39 2.81
C GLY A 158 7.93 45.06 3.89
N PRO A 159 7.63 44.17 4.86
CA PRO A 159 8.56 43.80 5.93
C PRO A 159 9.84 43.10 5.45
N TRP A 160 9.77 42.28 4.40
CA TRP A 160 10.95 41.57 3.87
C TRP A 160 11.87 42.49 3.07
N HIS A 161 11.33 43.38 2.23
CA HIS A 161 12.13 44.40 1.55
C HIS A 161 12.77 45.36 2.56
N ALA A 162 12.02 45.77 3.59
CA ALA A 162 12.55 46.57 4.69
C ALA A 162 13.66 45.85 5.47
N ASN A 163 13.49 44.55 5.80
CA ASN A 163 14.55 43.77 6.45
C ASN A 163 15.78 43.59 5.55
N ASN A 164 15.61 43.41 4.25
CA ASN A 164 16.73 43.23 3.32
C ASN A 164 17.51 44.55 3.11
N GLU A 165 16.80 45.69 3.11
CA GLU A 165 17.40 47.03 3.14
C GLU A 165 18.13 47.30 4.46
N VAL A 166 17.58 46.87 5.60
CA VAL A 166 18.22 46.98 6.92
C VAL A 166 19.47 46.10 6.99
N VAL A 167 19.43 44.87 6.50
CA VAL A 167 20.59 43.96 6.43
C VAL A 167 21.66 44.54 5.49
N SER A 168 21.26 45.08 4.33
CA SER A 168 22.17 45.74 3.40
C SER A 168 22.79 47.02 3.97
N ALA A 169 22.02 47.79 4.74
CA ALA A 169 22.48 49.01 5.41
C ALA A 169 23.39 48.71 6.61
N ALA A 170 23.12 47.63 7.35
CA ALA A 170 23.99 47.16 8.44
C ALA A 170 25.32 46.65 7.89
N LEU A 171 25.28 45.86 6.81
CA LEU A 171 26.45 45.37 6.10
C LEU A 171 27.36 46.52 5.60
N LYS A 172 26.80 47.59 5.03
CA LYS A 172 27.57 48.79 4.59
C LYS A 172 28.26 49.56 5.73
N LYS A 173 27.88 49.34 6.99
CA LYS A 173 28.46 50.03 8.16
C LYS A 173 29.60 49.24 8.84
N LEU A 174 29.92 48.04 8.38
CA LEU A 174 31.03 47.25 8.95
C LEU A 174 32.40 47.75 8.43
N PRO A 175 33.47 47.67 9.24
CA PRO A 175 34.83 48.03 8.83
C PRO A 175 35.39 47.08 7.76
N GLU A 176 36.19 47.58 6.80
CA GLU A 176 36.80 46.80 5.71
C GLU A 176 37.97 45.92 6.21
N ASN A 177 37.64 44.75 6.74
CA ASN A 177 38.57 43.72 7.21
C ASN A 177 38.30 42.41 6.44
N GLU A 178 39.25 41.48 6.44
CA GLU A 178 39.08 40.20 5.71
C GLU A 178 37.86 39.39 6.19
N HIS A 179 37.59 39.42 7.50
CA HIS A 179 36.41 38.78 8.09
C HIS A 179 35.10 39.45 7.68
N SER A 180 35.06 40.77 7.50
CA SER A 180 33.85 41.45 7.02
C SER A 180 33.62 41.14 5.55
N ARG A 181 34.66 41.08 4.71
CA ARG A 181 34.55 40.62 3.31
C ARG A 181 33.99 39.20 3.20
N GLN A 182 34.47 38.28 4.03
CA GLN A 182 33.94 36.92 4.09
C GLN A 182 32.46 36.90 4.53
N LEU A 183 32.11 37.65 5.58
CA LEU A 183 30.73 37.76 6.05
C LEU A 183 29.79 38.37 4.98
N HIS A 184 30.25 39.39 4.26
CA HIS A 184 29.53 39.98 3.12
C HIS A 184 29.29 38.95 2.01
N SER A 185 30.31 38.17 1.65
CA SER A 185 30.18 37.15 0.60
C SER A 185 29.19 36.04 0.99
N ALA A 186 29.26 35.55 2.23
CA ALA A 186 28.37 34.52 2.74
C ALA A 186 26.92 35.02 2.87
N THR A 187 26.74 36.26 3.33
CA THR A 187 25.39 36.85 3.46
C THR A 187 24.76 37.10 2.09
N ASN A 188 25.54 37.57 1.11
CA ASN A 188 25.05 37.75 -0.26
C ASN A 188 24.70 36.41 -0.94
N ASP A 189 25.48 35.35 -0.70
CA ASP A 189 25.17 34.01 -1.20
C ASP A 189 23.84 33.49 -0.62
N VAL A 190 23.65 33.63 0.70
CA VAL A 190 22.39 33.24 1.38
C VAL A 190 21.20 34.06 0.86
N LEU A 191 21.35 35.38 0.71
CA LEU A 191 20.28 36.24 0.15
C LEU A 191 19.94 35.87 -1.29
N SER A 192 20.93 35.53 -2.11
CA SER A 192 20.70 35.10 -3.50
C SER A 192 19.91 33.78 -3.57
N LYS A 193 20.27 32.81 -2.73
CA LYS A 193 19.57 31.52 -2.60
C LYS A 193 18.15 31.71 -2.09
N LEU A 194 17.96 32.59 -1.10
CA LEU A 194 16.65 32.93 -0.56
C LEU A 194 15.76 33.57 -1.65
N HIS A 195 16.30 34.47 -2.46
CA HIS A 195 15.57 35.07 -3.58
C HIS A 195 15.11 34.05 -4.63
N VAL A 196 15.95 33.04 -4.93
CA VAL A 196 15.58 31.94 -5.84
C VAL A 196 14.42 31.12 -5.25
N VAL A 197 14.50 30.78 -3.97
CA VAL A 197 13.42 30.05 -3.27
C VAL A 197 12.14 30.86 -3.23
N MET A 198 12.20 32.16 -2.91
CA MET A 198 11.03 33.04 -2.90
C MET A 198 10.36 33.10 -4.28
N ARG A 199 11.14 33.27 -5.35
CA ARG A 199 10.60 33.27 -6.72
C ARG A 199 9.95 31.92 -7.07
N ALA A 200 10.52 30.81 -6.61
CA ALA A 200 9.92 29.50 -6.81
C ALA A 200 8.60 29.34 -6.04
N VAL A 201 8.52 29.84 -4.81
CA VAL A 201 7.30 29.84 -3.98
C VAL A 201 6.23 30.73 -4.60
N ASP A 202 6.58 31.92 -5.09
CA ASP A 202 5.63 32.82 -5.76
C ASP A 202 5.09 32.20 -7.05
N ASN A 203 5.96 31.53 -7.84
CA ASN A 203 5.54 30.80 -9.04
C ASN A 203 4.60 29.64 -8.69
N LEU A 204 4.92 28.88 -7.64
CA LEU A 204 4.08 27.78 -7.15
C LEU A 204 2.72 28.30 -6.67
N HIS A 205 2.71 29.42 -5.93
CA HIS A 205 1.48 30.05 -5.47
C HIS A 205 0.61 30.53 -6.64
N LEU A 206 1.22 31.16 -7.65
CA LEU A 206 0.51 31.59 -8.86
C LEU A 206 -0.11 30.38 -9.60
N LYS A 207 0.63 29.28 -9.73
CA LYS A 207 0.11 28.03 -10.32
C LYS A 207 -1.02 27.44 -9.49
N HIS A 208 -0.91 27.44 -8.17
CA HIS A 208 -1.97 26.96 -7.28
C HIS A 208 -3.23 27.81 -7.42
N MET A 209 -3.11 29.14 -7.48
CA MET A 209 -4.23 30.05 -7.72
C MET A 209 -4.92 29.79 -9.07
N GLN A 210 -4.12 29.57 -10.12
CA GLN A 210 -4.65 29.22 -11.45
C GLN A 210 -5.39 27.88 -11.43
N LEU A 211 -4.81 26.87 -10.77
CA LEU A 211 -5.40 25.54 -10.66
C LEU A 211 -6.70 25.55 -9.84
N ALA A 212 -6.72 26.28 -8.73
CA ALA A 212 -7.92 26.47 -7.91
C ALA A 212 -9.03 27.19 -8.71
N GLY A 213 -8.68 28.23 -9.47
CA GLY A 213 -9.64 28.92 -10.35
C GLY A 213 -10.20 28.01 -11.45
N ASN A 214 -9.37 27.15 -12.04
CA ASN A 214 -9.82 26.17 -13.04
C ASN A 214 -10.73 25.11 -12.43
N TYR A 215 -10.41 24.61 -11.25
CA TYR A 215 -11.23 23.65 -10.52
C TYR A 215 -12.62 24.22 -10.19
N GLN A 216 -12.67 25.48 -9.74
CA GLN A 216 -13.93 26.16 -9.46
C GLN A 216 -14.79 26.28 -10.72
N LYS A 217 -14.21 26.75 -11.85
CA LYS A 217 -14.91 26.84 -13.13
C LYS A 217 -15.44 25.49 -13.60
N GLN A 218 -14.67 24.41 -13.44
CA GLN A 218 -15.10 23.07 -13.79
C GLN A 218 -16.26 22.60 -12.91
N ARG A 219 -16.19 22.88 -11.60
CA ARG A 219 -17.27 22.57 -10.66
C ARG A 219 -18.56 23.30 -11.05
N ASP A 220 -18.47 24.60 -11.35
CA ASP A 220 -19.61 25.43 -11.73
C ASP A 220 -20.21 24.96 -13.07
N SER A 221 -19.37 24.69 -14.08
CA SER A 221 -19.81 24.13 -15.37
C SER A 221 -20.47 22.76 -15.20
N SER A 222 -19.93 21.89 -14.33
CA SER A 222 -20.55 20.59 -14.03
C SER A 222 -21.90 20.73 -13.34
N ALA A 223 -22.06 21.72 -12.45
CA ALA A 223 -23.31 22.00 -11.76
C ALA A 223 -24.36 22.52 -12.76
N TRP A 224 -23.96 23.43 -13.64
CA TRP A 224 -24.80 23.93 -14.72
C TRP A 224 -25.24 22.82 -15.68
N ASN A 225 -24.31 21.97 -16.15
CA ASN A 225 -24.63 20.83 -17.02
C ASN A 225 -25.60 19.84 -16.35
N ARG A 226 -25.43 19.56 -15.04
CA ARG A 226 -26.37 18.70 -14.30
C ARG A 226 -27.77 19.31 -14.20
N ALA A 227 -27.86 20.62 -13.97
CA ALA A 227 -29.15 21.31 -13.94
C ALA A 227 -29.82 21.29 -15.32
N GLU A 228 -29.06 21.52 -16.39
CA GLU A 228 -29.58 21.52 -17.76
C GLU A 228 -30.01 20.13 -18.21
N GLN A 229 -29.25 19.08 -17.87
CA GLN A 229 -29.64 17.70 -18.12
C GLN A 229 -30.95 17.34 -17.41
N LYS A 230 -31.14 17.81 -16.16
CA LYS A 230 -32.38 17.62 -15.43
C LYS A 230 -33.55 18.33 -16.11
N ARG A 231 -33.37 19.59 -16.52
CA ARG A 231 -34.36 20.38 -17.26
C ARG A 231 -34.77 19.70 -18.57
N LEU A 232 -33.79 19.27 -19.38
CA LEU A 232 -34.05 18.58 -20.64
C LEU A 232 -34.75 17.23 -20.45
N LYS A 233 -34.40 16.49 -19.39
CA LYS A 233 -35.09 15.25 -19.03
C LYS A 233 -36.55 15.51 -18.69
N GLU A 234 -36.82 16.53 -17.88
CA GLU A 234 -38.19 16.93 -17.53
C GLU A 234 -38.98 17.38 -18.78
N GLU A 235 -38.37 18.17 -19.67
CA GLU A 235 -38.99 18.55 -20.95
C GLU A 235 -39.27 17.35 -21.85
N LEU A 236 -38.33 16.41 -21.99
CA LEU A 236 -38.52 15.19 -22.76
C LEU A 236 -39.68 14.37 -22.21
N THR A 237 -39.78 14.19 -20.89
CA THR A 237 -40.91 13.48 -20.28
C THR A 237 -42.25 14.19 -20.54
N SER A 238 -42.27 15.52 -20.54
CA SER A 238 -43.47 16.31 -20.89
C SER A 238 -43.86 16.12 -22.35
N VAL A 239 -42.90 16.14 -23.28
CA VAL A 239 -43.15 15.95 -24.71
C VAL A 239 -43.62 14.52 -25.00
N VAL A 240 -42.99 13.51 -24.38
CA VAL A 240 -43.42 12.11 -24.50
C VAL A 240 -44.85 11.95 -23.99
N ALA A 241 -45.21 12.56 -22.85
CA ALA A 241 -46.58 12.53 -22.35
C ALA A 241 -47.59 13.16 -23.33
N LYS A 242 -47.25 14.32 -23.91
CA LYS A 242 -48.08 14.98 -24.95
C LYS A 242 -48.19 14.14 -26.22
N LEU A 243 -47.13 13.43 -26.61
CA LEU A 243 -47.13 12.55 -27.78
C LEU A 243 -48.04 11.34 -27.55
N GLU A 244 -47.92 10.67 -26.41
CA GLU A 244 -48.81 9.56 -26.06
C GLU A 244 -50.28 10.01 -25.95
N GLU A 245 -50.54 11.19 -25.39
CA GLU A 245 -51.88 11.80 -25.40
C GLU A 245 -52.40 12.02 -26.84
N SER A 246 -51.57 12.52 -27.74
CA SER A 246 -51.93 12.74 -29.15
C SER A 246 -52.17 11.42 -29.91
N LYS A 247 -51.39 10.39 -29.61
CA LYS A 247 -51.53 9.04 -30.17
C LYS A 247 -52.81 8.38 -29.68
N GLN A 248 -53.16 8.55 -28.40
CA GLN A 248 -54.44 8.10 -27.85
C GLN A 248 -55.61 8.81 -28.54
N LYS A 249 -55.53 10.13 -28.74
CA LYS A 249 -56.52 10.92 -29.49
C LYS A 249 -56.68 10.44 -30.95
N LEU A 250 -55.57 10.10 -31.62
CA LEU A 250 -55.59 9.57 -32.99
C LEU A 250 -56.21 8.16 -33.06
N ALA A 251 -55.93 7.30 -32.08
CA ALA A 251 -56.52 5.97 -31.99
C ALA A 251 -58.05 6.03 -31.85
N VAL A 252 -58.55 6.97 -31.04
CA VAL A 252 -59.99 7.24 -30.92
C VAL A 252 -60.61 7.70 -32.25
N LEU A 253 -59.93 8.62 -32.96
CA LEU A 253 -60.39 9.07 -34.29
C LEU A 253 -60.38 7.95 -35.34
N LYS A 254 -59.39 7.05 -35.29
CA LYS A 254 -59.31 5.88 -36.18
C LYS A 254 -60.44 4.88 -35.91
N ALA A 255 -60.73 4.60 -34.63
CA ALA A 255 -61.86 3.75 -34.25
C ALA A 255 -63.22 4.33 -34.67
N GLN A 256 -63.32 5.66 -34.81
CA GLN A 256 -64.52 6.33 -35.32
C GLN A 256 -64.67 6.25 -36.86
N GLY A 257 -63.55 6.12 -37.60
CA GLY A 257 -63.54 5.97 -39.06
C GLY A 257 -63.89 4.56 -39.54
N ASP A 258 -63.52 3.53 -38.77
CA ASP A 258 -63.72 2.12 -39.14
C ASP A 258 -65.18 1.62 -38.94
N ASN A 259 -66.07 2.42 -38.34
CA ASN A 259 -67.48 2.09 -38.10
C ASN A 259 -68.45 2.44 -39.25
N LYS A 260 -67.96 2.86 -40.43
CA LYS A 260 -68.78 2.98 -41.65
C LYS A 260 -68.35 1.93 -42.67
N GLN A 261 -68.89 0.73 -42.48
CA GLN A 261 -68.75 -0.40 -43.39
C GLN A 261 -69.30 -0.04 -44.77
N ALA A 262 -68.45 -0.17 -45.79
CA ALA A 262 -68.80 -0.13 -47.19
C ALA A 262 -69.80 -1.23 -47.53
N THR A 263 -71.01 -0.87 -47.94
CA THR A 263 -72.02 -1.81 -48.44
C THR A 263 -71.70 -2.18 -49.90
N PRO A 264 -71.59 -3.48 -50.26
CA PRO A 264 -71.35 -3.89 -51.64
C PRO A 264 -72.63 -3.79 -52.48
N ILE A 265 -72.51 -3.21 -53.66
CA ILE A 265 -73.56 -3.16 -54.68
C ILE A 265 -73.59 -4.50 -55.41
N LEU A 266 -74.64 -5.29 -55.22
CA LEU A 266 -75.00 -6.41 -56.11
C LEU A 266 -75.86 -5.88 -57.26
N VAL A 267 -75.38 -6.09 -58.49
CA VAL A 267 -76.11 -5.78 -59.74
C VAL A 267 -76.74 -7.07 -60.26
N PRO A 268 -78.08 -7.17 -60.39
CA PRO A 268 -78.71 -8.27 -61.12
C PRO A 268 -78.75 -7.97 -62.63
N MET A 269 -78.07 -8.80 -63.42
CA MET A 269 -78.24 -8.88 -64.87
C MET A 269 -79.49 -9.71 -65.19
N LEU A 270 -80.50 -9.11 -65.83
CA LEU A 270 -81.70 -9.81 -66.30
C LEU A 270 -81.67 -9.98 -67.83
N GLY A 271 -81.42 -11.21 -68.27
CA GLY A 271 -81.57 -11.67 -69.65
C GLY A 271 -82.98 -12.21 -69.93
N LYS A 272 -83.49 -11.90 -71.13
CA LYS A 272 -84.81 -12.26 -71.70
C LYS A 272 -85.15 -13.76 -71.66
N LYS A 273 -86.44 -14.09 -71.47
CA LYS A 273 -87.33 -14.71 -72.48
C LYS A 273 -88.81 -14.73 -72.04
N THR A 274 -89.66 -14.70 -73.05
CA THR A 274 -91.11 -14.46 -73.16
C THR A 274 -92.04 -15.59 -72.67
N ALA A 275 -93.25 -15.25 -72.22
CA ALA A 275 -94.51 -15.92 -72.63
C ALA A 275 -95.77 -15.16 -72.12
N GLU A 276 -96.39 -14.40 -73.02
CA GLU A 276 -97.83 -14.35 -73.32
C GLU A 276 -98.86 -14.73 -72.22
N LYS A 277 -99.64 -13.75 -71.75
CA LYS A 277 -101.12 -13.80 -71.80
C LYS A 277 -101.74 -12.43 -71.54
N VAL A 278 -102.65 -12.07 -72.44
CA VAL A 278 -103.54 -10.90 -72.38
C VAL A 278 -104.36 -10.93 -71.09
N GLY A 279 -104.11 -9.94 -70.24
CA GLY A 279 -104.87 -9.67 -69.03
C GLY A 279 -104.35 -8.40 -68.37
N ASP A 280 -105.13 -7.33 -68.51
CA ASP A 280 -105.17 -6.18 -67.60
C ASP A 280 -104.16 -5.01 -67.84
N LYS A 281 -104.46 -4.19 -68.86
CA LYS A 281 -103.75 -2.92 -69.18
C LYS A 281 -103.70 -1.92 -68.02
N GLN A 282 -104.60 -2.02 -67.04
CA GLN A 282 -104.63 -1.17 -65.85
C GLN A 282 -103.46 -1.52 -64.91
N THR A 283 -103.11 -2.81 -64.82
CA THR A 283 -102.06 -3.34 -63.95
C THR A 283 -100.68 -3.04 -64.55
N GLU A 284 -100.53 -3.15 -65.89
CA GLU A 284 -99.31 -2.70 -66.59
C GLU A 284 -99.03 -1.20 -66.40
N LEU A 285 -100.08 -0.37 -66.35
CA LEU A 285 -99.94 1.08 -66.18
C LEU A 285 -99.59 1.45 -64.72
N GLN A 286 -100.14 0.72 -63.74
CA GLN A 286 -99.76 0.83 -62.33
C GLN A 286 -98.32 0.33 -62.08
N ASP A 287 -97.91 -0.77 -62.72
CA ASP A 287 -96.53 -1.27 -62.66
C ASP A 287 -95.55 -0.29 -63.32
N LEU A 288 -95.95 0.35 -64.42
CA LEU A 288 -95.14 1.39 -65.06
C LEU A 288 -95.03 2.65 -64.18
N GLU A 289 -96.09 3.03 -63.47
CA GLU A 289 -96.06 4.14 -62.51
C GLU A 289 -95.18 3.82 -61.29
N ALA A 290 -95.27 2.59 -60.78
CA ALA A 290 -94.42 2.11 -59.70
C ALA A 290 -92.93 2.10 -60.10
N THR A 291 -92.60 1.58 -61.28
CA THR A 291 -91.22 1.57 -61.80
C THR A 291 -90.70 3.00 -62.07
N HIS A 292 -91.56 3.92 -62.55
CA HIS A 292 -91.18 5.33 -62.70
C HIS A 292 -90.87 5.97 -61.34
N LYS A 293 -91.68 5.70 -60.31
CA LYS A 293 -91.47 6.21 -58.96
C LYS A 293 -90.20 5.66 -58.32
N GLU A 294 -89.93 4.36 -58.48
CA GLU A 294 -88.67 3.73 -58.04
C GLU A 294 -87.45 4.33 -58.75
N LEU A 295 -87.56 4.58 -60.06
CA LEU A 295 -86.49 5.22 -60.83
C LEU A 295 -86.23 6.65 -60.34
N MET A 296 -87.27 7.43 -60.10
CA MET A 296 -87.14 8.80 -59.56
C MET A 296 -86.52 8.82 -58.17
N GLU A 297 -86.87 7.86 -57.32
CA GLU A 297 -86.26 7.73 -56.00
C GLU A 297 -84.79 7.27 -56.09
N SER A 298 -84.47 6.38 -57.02
CA SER A 298 -83.09 5.97 -57.32
C SER A 298 -82.25 7.13 -57.83
N ILE A 299 -82.77 7.94 -58.75
CA ILE A 299 -82.11 9.15 -59.25
C ILE A 299 -81.89 10.15 -58.11
N SER A 300 -82.88 10.34 -57.24
CA SER A 300 -82.77 11.24 -56.09
C SER A 300 -81.68 10.77 -55.10
N LYS A 301 -81.66 9.47 -54.78
CA LYS A 301 -80.60 8.84 -53.95
C LYS A 301 -79.22 9.00 -54.59
N ARG A 302 -79.11 8.78 -55.91
CA ARG A 302 -77.86 8.94 -56.66
C ARG A 302 -77.38 10.39 -56.64
N LEU A 303 -78.28 11.35 -56.76
CA LEU A 303 -77.97 12.77 -56.78
C LEU A 303 -77.50 13.26 -55.40
N GLU A 304 -78.13 12.77 -54.33
CA GLU A 304 -77.69 13.05 -52.96
C GLU A 304 -76.32 12.45 -52.66
N GLU A 305 -76.06 11.23 -53.12
CA GLU A 305 -74.76 10.59 -53.01
C GLU A 305 -73.66 11.38 -53.75
N ILE A 306 -73.95 11.88 -54.96
CA ILE A 306 -73.02 12.73 -55.69
C ILE A 306 -72.72 14.02 -54.92
N ARG A 307 -73.73 14.65 -54.30
CA ARG A 307 -73.53 15.85 -53.45
C ARG A 307 -72.68 15.54 -52.22
N ARG A 308 -72.93 14.42 -51.55
CA ARG A 308 -72.13 13.95 -50.40
C ARG A 308 -70.68 13.74 -50.81
N LEU A 309 -70.42 12.99 -51.89
CA LEU A 309 -69.08 12.73 -52.41
C LEU A 309 -68.36 14.01 -52.85
N HIS A 310 -69.09 14.97 -53.43
CA HIS A 310 -68.52 16.27 -53.80
C HIS A 310 -68.07 17.07 -52.57
N THR A 311 -68.87 17.02 -51.50
CA THR A 311 -68.55 17.67 -50.22
C THR A 311 -67.34 17.02 -49.56
N GLU A 312 -67.25 15.69 -49.58
CA GLU A 312 -66.08 14.95 -49.09
C GLU A 312 -64.82 15.27 -49.90
N ARG A 313 -64.92 15.34 -51.23
CA ARG A 313 -63.81 15.74 -52.09
C ARG A 313 -63.29 17.14 -51.75
N ILE A 314 -64.19 18.10 -51.50
CA ILE A 314 -63.80 19.46 -51.06
C ILE A 314 -63.08 19.39 -49.71
N GLY A 315 -63.58 18.60 -48.76
CA GLY A 315 -62.93 18.38 -47.46
C GLY A 315 -61.51 17.83 -47.58
N ILE A 316 -61.32 16.81 -48.43
CA ILE A 316 -59.99 16.23 -48.70
C ILE A 316 -59.04 17.26 -49.33
N LEU A 317 -59.51 18.04 -50.31
CA LEU A 317 -58.69 19.07 -50.96
C LEU A 317 -58.25 20.16 -49.98
N ASN A 318 -59.13 20.57 -49.06
CA ASN A 318 -58.78 21.53 -48.01
C ASN A 318 -57.73 20.96 -47.04
N ASN A 319 -57.87 19.70 -46.63
CA ASN A 319 -56.87 19.04 -45.79
C ASN A 319 -55.52 18.93 -46.50
N LEU A 320 -55.52 18.67 -47.80
CA LEU A 320 -54.29 18.56 -48.57
C LEU A 320 -53.57 19.92 -48.67
N ALA A 321 -54.32 21.01 -48.82
CA ALA A 321 -53.78 22.37 -48.81
C ALA A 321 -53.20 22.76 -47.43
N THR A 322 -53.85 22.40 -46.32
CA THR A 322 -53.32 22.68 -44.98
C THR A 322 -52.03 21.92 -44.71
N PHE A 323 -51.94 20.64 -45.09
CA PHE A 323 -50.70 19.88 -44.97
C PHE A 323 -49.56 20.45 -45.80
N GLN A 324 -49.86 20.91 -47.02
CA GLN A 324 -48.85 21.52 -47.88
C GLN A 324 -48.28 22.81 -47.28
N ASN A 325 -49.13 23.64 -46.67
CA ASN A 325 -48.70 24.87 -45.99
C ASN A 325 -47.81 24.57 -44.77
N ILE A 326 -48.17 23.57 -43.96
CA ILE A 326 -47.34 23.15 -42.81
C ILE A 326 -45.96 22.68 -43.28
N LEU A 327 -45.90 21.89 -44.36
CA LEU A 327 -44.63 21.41 -44.93
C LEU A 327 -43.76 22.56 -45.48
N THR A 328 -44.37 23.57 -46.12
CA THR A 328 -43.62 24.75 -46.56
C THR A 328 -43.10 25.58 -45.39
N ASP A 329 -43.83 25.67 -44.29
CA ASP A 329 -43.39 26.35 -43.07
C ASP A 329 -42.22 25.62 -42.40
N PHE A 330 -42.24 24.29 -42.29
CA PHE A 330 -41.11 23.55 -41.75
C PHE A 330 -39.84 23.71 -42.58
N LYS A 331 -39.98 23.69 -43.91
CA LYS A 331 -38.84 23.88 -44.82
C LYS A 331 -38.30 25.30 -44.72
N SER A 332 -39.17 26.30 -44.55
CA SER A 332 -38.78 27.69 -44.34
C SER A 332 -38.06 27.89 -43.00
N ILE A 333 -38.51 27.22 -41.93
CA ILE A 333 -37.87 27.22 -40.60
C ILE A 333 -36.47 26.62 -40.67
N HIS A 334 -36.26 25.48 -41.32
CA HIS A 334 -34.92 24.87 -41.45
C HIS A 334 -33.97 25.70 -42.33
N SER A 335 -34.50 26.38 -43.34
CA SER A 335 -33.73 27.31 -44.18
C SER A 335 -33.54 28.69 -43.52
N SER A 336 -34.20 28.95 -42.39
CA SER A 336 -34.10 30.21 -41.68
C SER A 336 -32.70 30.38 -41.10
N LYS A 337 -32.17 31.59 -41.26
CA LYS A 337 -30.85 31.98 -40.76
C LYS A 337 -30.72 31.78 -39.24
N ALA A 338 -31.82 31.93 -38.50
CA ALA A 338 -31.83 31.71 -37.04
C ALA A 338 -31.65 30.23 -36.68
N PHE A 339 -32.32 29.32 -37.41
CA PHE A 339 -32.18 27.87 -37.19
C PHE A 339 -30.79 27.39 -37.58
N GLN A 340 -30.26 27.84 -38.72
CA GLN A 340 -28.90 27.51 -39.15
C GLN A 340 -27.86 27.98 -38.14
N LEU A 341 -28.00 29.21 -37.60
CA LEU A 341 -27.09 29.73 -36.58
C LEU A 341 -27.09 28.85 -35.32
N VAL A 342 -28.27 28.46 -34.83
CA VAL A 342 -28.38 27.57 -33.65
C VAL A 342 -27.80 26.20 -33.95
N ASN A 343 -28.01 25.67 -35.15
CA ASN A 343 -27.46 24.38 -35.57
C ASN A 343 -25.93 24.41 -35.67
N ASP A 344 -25.35 25.48 -36.23
CA ASP A 344 -23.90 25.67 -36.31
C ASP A 344 -23.29 25.81 -34.90
N GLN A 345 -23.99 26.50 -34.01
CA GLN A 345 -23.59 26.68 -32.62
C GLN A 345 -23.65 25.37 -31.84
N LEU A 346 -24.66 24.54 -32.10
CA LEU A 346 -24.78 23.17 -31.57
C LEU A 346 -23.62 22.29 -32.06
N GLN A 347 -23.32 22.29 -33.36
CA GLN A 347 -22.18 21.54 -33.90
C GLN A 347 -20.85 21.99 -33.31
N LYS A 348 -20.68 23.30 -33.11
CA LYS A 348 -19.48 23.85 -32.45
C LYS A 348 -19.36 23.37 -31.00
N SER A 349 -20.44 23.45 -30.22
CA SER A 349 -20.45 22.94 -28.84
C SER A 349 -20.19 21.44 -28.78
N GLN A 350 -20.67 20.68 -29.77
CA GLN A 350 -20.41 19.24 -29.85
C GLN A 350 -18.94 18.93 -30.13
N ALA A 351 -18.29 19.66 -31.04
CA ALA A 351 -16.85 19.52 -31.28
C ALA A 351 -16.01 19.94 -30.05
N GLU A 352 -16.43 20.96 -29.30
CA GLU A 352 -15.78 21.36 -28.04
C GLU A 352 -15.93 20.26 -26.97
N LEU A 353 -17.10 19.63 -26.87
CA LEU A 353 -17.33 18.49 -25.98
C LEU A 353 -16.42 17.30 -26.31
N ASP A 354 -16.28 16.94 -27.59
CA ASP A 354 -15.38 15.87 -28.03
C ASP A 354 -13.91 16.20 -27.69
N GLY A 355 -13.51 17.47 -27.82
CA GLY A 355 -12.20 17.96 -27.39
C GLY A 355 -11.98 17.81 -25.88
N HIS A 356 -12.98 18.13 -25.06
CA HIS A 356 -12.93 17.93 -23.61
C HIS A 356 -12.88 16.46 -23.22
N GLN A 357 -13.62 15.59 -23.92
CA GLN A 357 -13.56 14.14 -23.71
C GLN A 357 -12.15 13.59 -23.99
N THR A 358 -11.52 14.02 -25.09
CA THR A 358 -10.13 13.64 -25.41
C THR A 358 -9.14 14.12 -24.34
N LEU A 359 -9.34 15.31 -23.77
CA LEU A 359 -8.50 15.82 -22.68
C LEU A 359 -8.68 15.00 -21.39
N LEU A 360 -9.92 14.61 -21.09
CA LEU A 360 -10.24 13.77 -19.93
C LEU A 360 -9.55 12.41 -20.04
N GLU A 361 -9.61 11.78 -21.21
CA GLU A 361 -8.91 10.50 -21.47
C GLU A 361 -7.39 10.62 -21.27
N LYS A 362 -6.78 11.72 -21.73
CA LYS A 362 -5.35 12.00 -21.47
C LYS A 362 -5.05 12.15 -19.99
N LEU A 363 -5.86 12.93 -19.27
CA LEU A 363 -5.69 13.13 -17.82
C LEU A 363 -5.88 11.83 -17.04
N GLN A 364 -6.78 10.96 -17.47
CA GLN A 364 -6.96 9.64 -16.88
C GLN A 364 -5.69 8.79 -17.02
N VAL A 365 -5.08 8.74 -18.20
CA VAL A 365 -3.82 8.02 -18.45
C VAL A 365 -2.67 8.60 -17.61
N ASP A 366 -2.59 9.92 -17.48
CA ASP A 366 -1.58 10.60 -16.66
C ASP A 366 -1.77 10.27 -15.16
N MET A 367 -3.02 10.24 -14.68
CA MET A 367 -3.35 9.86 -13.30
C MET A 367 -2.96 8.41 -13.04
N ASP A 368 -3.28 7.47 -13.93
CA ASP A 368 -2.91 6.07 -13.81
C ASP A 368 -1.39 5.87 -13.79
N THR A 369 -0.68 6.65 -14.62
CA THR A 369 0.80 6.69 -14.62
C THR A 369 1.36 7.21 -13.30
N PHE A 370 0.74 8.24 -12.71
CA PHE A 370 1.13 8.77 -11.42
C PHE A 370 0.91 7.75 -10.30
N VAL A 371 -0.26 7.12 -10.24
CA VAL A 371 -0.58 6.06 -9.26
C VAL A 371 0.40 4.90 -9.37
N TRP A 372 0.78 4.50 -10.59
CA TRP A 372 1.78 3.46 -10.78
C TRP A 372 3.16 3.89 -10.24
N ARG A 373 3.60 5.12 -10.51
CA ARG A 373 4.86 5.66 -9.97
C ARG A 373 4.85 5.77 -8.45
N GLU A 374 3.72 6.17 -7.85
CA GLU A 374 3.55 6.22 -6.41
C GLU A 374 3.71 4.84 -5.78
N ARG A 375 3.08 3.80 -6.33
CA ARG A 375 3.25 2.42 -5.87
C ARG A 375 4.70 1.96 -5.94
N GLN A 376 5.41 2.28 -7.02
CA GLN A 376 6.84 1.98 -7.17
C GLN A 376 7.68 2.69 -6.11
N PHE A 377 7.35 3.94 -5.76
CA PHE A 377 8.05 4.66 -4.72
C PHE A 377 7.78 4.06 -3.33
N ASN A 378 6.53 3.71 -3.03
CA ASN A 378 6.16 3.07 -1.75
C ASN A 378 6.91 1.74 -1.55
N GLN A 379 7.01 0.91 -2.59
CA GLN A 379 7.82 -0.32 -2.52
C GLN A 379 9.30 -0.04 -2.20
N LYS A 380 9.87 1.05 -2.71
CA LYS A 380 11.26 1.44 -2.39
C LYS A 380 11.38 1.93 -0.95
N VAL A 381 10.38 2.64 -0.43
CA VAL A 381 10.34 3.08 0.98
C VAL A 381 10.26 1.87 1.90
N ASP A 382 9.38 0.91 1.63
CA ASP A 382 9.25 -0.32 2.41
C ASP A 382 10.57 -1.12 2.44
N LEU A 383 11.25 -1.22 1.29
CA LEU A 383 12.55 -1.89 1.20
C LEU A 383 13.65 -1.14 1.98
N ALA A 384 13.62 0.19 1.98
CA ALA A 384 14.54 1.01 2.76
C ALA A 384 14.29 0.86 4.27
N GLU A 385 13.03 0.74 4.71
CA GLU A 385 12.68 0.51 6.11
C GLU A 385 13.23 -0.83 6.61
N ILE A 386 13.12 -1.90 5.81
CA ILE A 386 13.71 -3.21 6.12
C ILE A 386 15.23 -3.06 6.28
N SER A 387 15.89 -2.38 5.34
CA SER A 387 17.34 -2.15 5.39
C SER A 387 17.75 -1.37 6.64
N GLN A 388 16.97 -0.37 7.03
CA GLN A 388 17.20 0.42 8.25
C GLN A 388 17.05 -0.43 9.52
N LYS A 389 16.01 -1.28 9.59
CA LYS A 389 15.80 -2.21 10.73
C LYS A 389 16.96 -3.19 10.86
N VAL A 390 17.42 -3.77 9.74
CA VAL A 390 18.56 -4.69 9.72
C VAL A 390 19.85 -3.99 10.15
N SER A 391 20.09 -2.77 9.67
CA SER A 391 21.24 -1.96 10.10
C SER A 391 21.19 -1.67 11.61
N ALA A 392 20.04 -1.25 12.12
CA ALA A 392 19.85 -0.99 13.55
C ALA A 392 20.09 -2.24 14.41
N TYR A 393 19.63 -3.41 13.94
CA TYR A 393 19.93 -4.69 14.59
C TYR A 393 21.43 -4.97 14.67
N TYR A 394 22.16 -4.83 13.56
CA TYR A 394 23.61 -5.04 13.54
C TYR A 394 24.36 -4.03 14.41
N VAL A 395 23.96 -2.75 14.39
CA VAL A 395 24.54 -1.72 15.27
C VAL A 395 24.35 -2.07 16.75
N SER A 396 23.14 -2.51 17.14
CA SER A 396 22.89 -2.97 18.51
C SER A 396 23.74 -4.18 18.85
N ARG A 397 23.85 -5.16 17.94
CA ARG A 397 24.63 -6.37 18.16
C ARG A 397 26.12 -6.09 18.30
N ILE A 398 26.65 -5.14 17.52
CA ILE A 398 28.04 -4.68 17.64
C ILE A 398 28.27 -4.05 19.01
N ALA A 399 27.39 -3.14 19.45
CA ALA A 399 27.50 -2.50 20.76
C ALA A 399 27.49 -3.52 21.93
N ASP A 400 26.65 -4.57 21.83
CA ASP A 400 26.65 -5.67 22.81
C ASP A 400 27.98 -6.43 22.81
N LEU A 401 28.51 -6.77 21.63
CA LEU A 401 29.80 -7.45 21.51
C LEU A 401 30.97 -6.60 22.00
N GLU A 402 30.96 -5.29 21.74
CA GLU A 402 31.94 -4.35 22.26
C GLU A 402 31.93 -4.31 23.80
N LYS A 403 30.74 -4.34 24.41
CA LYS A 403 30.58 -4.43 25.86
C LYS A 403 31.14 -5.73 26.42
N ASP A 404 30.89 -6.86 25.74
CA ASP A 404 31.44 -8.17 26.12
C ASP A 404 32.98 -8.19 26.02
N VAL A 405 33.54 -7.63 24.94
CA VAL A 405 34.99 -7.49 24.77
C VAL A 405 35.59 -6.62 25.88
N GLN A 406 34.95 -5.50 26.21
CA GLN A 406 35.42 -4.63 27.30
C GLN A 406 35.40 -5.36 28.65
N LYS A 407 34.36 -6.17 28.91
CA LYS A 407 34.27 -7.01 30.11
C LYS A 407 35.42 -8.02 30.18
N LEU A 408 35.69 -8.74 29.08
CA LEU A 408 36.80 -9.69 29.00
C LEU A 408 38.16 -9.01 29.17
N CYS A 409 38.35 -7.81 28.61
CA CYS A 409 39.55 -7.01 28.84
C CYS A 409 39.74 -6.65 30.32
N ASN A 410 38.67 -6.25 31.01
CA ASN A 410 38.70 -5.95 32.43
C ASN A 410 39.04 -7.21 33.26
N GLU A 411 38.42 -8.36 32.95
CA GLU A 411 38.72 -9.65 33.58
C GLU A 411 40.19 -10.06 33.38
N LYS A 412 40.70 -9.93 32.15
CA LYS A 412 42.12 -10.16 31.83
C LYS A 412 43.02 -9.28 32.69
N ASN A 413 42.73 -7.99 32.78
CA ASN A 413 43.52 -7.05 33.58
C ASN A 413 43.50 -7.42 35.07
N MET A 414 42.35 -7.84 35.61
CA MET A 414 42.27 -8.33 36.99
C MET A 414 43.10 -9.60 37.21
N LEU A 415 43.11 -10.53 36.25
CA LEU A 415 43.96 -11.74 36.33
C LEU A 415 45.44 -11.39 36.25
N VAL A 416 45.83 -10.46 35.37
CA VAL A 416 47.22 -9.98 35.27
C VAL A 416 47.65 -9.35 36.60
N LEU A 417 46.82 -8.49 37.21
CA LEU A 417 47.12 -7.91 38.52
C LEU A 417 47.26 -8.97 39.62
N LYS A 418 46.38 -9.98 39.64
CA LYS A 418 46.50 -11.11 40.59
C LYS A 418 47.80 -11.88 40.39
N LEU A 419 48.20 -12.13 39.14
CA LEU A 419 49.43 -12.83 38.80
C LEU A 419 50.67 -12.00 39.19
N GLU A 420 50.68 -10.69 38.92
CA GLU A 420 51.73 -9.78 39.38
C GLU A 420 51.82 -9.74 40.91
N GLY A 421 50.68 -9.75 41.60
CA GLY A 421 50.60 -9.87 43.05
C GLY A 421 51.23 -11.18 43.57
N ALA A 422 50.87 -12.32 42.96
CA ALA A 422 51.44 -13.63 43.28
C ALA A 422 52.95 -13.69 43.01
N LEU A 423 53.44 -13.05 41.94
CA LEU A 423 54.87 -12.94 41.64
C LEU A 423 55.63 -12.10 42.69
N ARG A 424 54.96 -11.13 43.31
CA ARG A 424 55.52 -10.25 44.35
C ARG A 424 55.39 -10.81 45.77
N GLU A 425 54.82 -12.01 45.95
CA GLU A 425 54.67 -12.61 47.27
C GLU A 425 56.03 -12.73 47.99
N PRO A 426 56.16 -12.18 49.21
CA PRO A 426 57.43 -12.13 49.94
C PRO A 426 58.00 -13.52 50.24
N GLY A 427 57.15 -14.55 50.34
CA GLY A 427 57.56 -15.93 50.53
C GLY A 427 58.44 -16.47 49.40
N ARG A 428 58.17 -16.13 48.13
CA ARG A 428 59.01 -16.54 47.01
C ARG A 428 60.41 -15.93 47.08
N ASN A 429 60.49 -14.64 47.40
CA ASN A 429 61.77 -13.94 47.54
C ASN A 429 62.56 -14.45 48.75
N GLN A 430 61.87 -14.80 49.83
CA GLN A 430 62.48 -15.44 50.99
C GLN A 430 63.04 -16.83 50.65
N VAL A 431 62.27 -17.68 49.97
CA VAL A 431 62.75 -19.01 49.50
C VAL A 431 63.94 -18.87 48.54
N ILE A 432 63.90 -17.93 47.60
CA ILE A 432 65.03 -17.67 46.70
C ILE A 432 66.27 -17.21 47.47
N SER A 433 66.10 -16.35 48.48
CA SER A 433 67.20 -15.86 49.32
C SER A 433 67.80 -16.99 50.16
N GLU A 434 66.97 -17.84 50.77
CA GLU A 434 67.41 -19.01 51.53
C GLU A 434 68.13 -20.01 50.63
N PHE A 435 67.60 -20.30 49.44
CA PHE A 435 68.24 -21.18 48.46
C PHE A 435 69.58 -20.60 47.98
N LYS A 436 69.66 -19.29 47.74
CA LYS A 436 70.90 -18.62 47.36
C LYS A 436 71.93 -18.67 48.49
N ALA A 437 71.51 -18.54 49.75
CA ALA A 437 72.38 -18.68 50.91
C ALA A 437 72.94 -20.12 51.01
N LEU A 438 72.09 -21.13 50.86
CA LEU A 438 72.47 -22.56 50.80
C LEU A 438 73.48 -22.84 49.67
N VAL A 439 73.19 -22.38 48.45
CA VAL A 439 74.12 -22.56 47.30
C VAL A 439 75.45 -21.83 47.54
N SER A 440 75.43 -20.70 48.25
CA SER A 440 76.65 -19.95 48.58
C SER A 440 77.47 -20.60 49.71
N SER A 441 76.83 -21.32 50.65
CA SER A 441 77.53 -22.03 51.73
C SER A 441 78.07 -23.40 51.27
N LEU A 442 77.45 -24.01 50.26
CA LEU A 442 77.80 -25.35 49.76
C LEU A 442 79.28 -25.53 49.39
N PRO A 443 79.99 -24.60 48.71
CA PRO A 443 81.41 -24.77 48.40
C PRO A 443 82.29 -24.78 49.67
N ARG A 444 81.91 -24.01 50.69
CA ARG A 444 82.62 -23.97 51.97
C ARG A 444 82.42 -25.27 52.73
N GLU A 445 81.18 -25.77 52.78
CA GLU A 445 80.84 -27.05 53.42
C GLU A 445 81.51 -28.22 52.69
N MET A 446 81.45 -28.26 51.34
CA MET A 446 82.19 -29.25 50.54
C MET A 446 83.70 -29.15 50.78
N GLY A 447 84.26 -27.94 50.88
CA GLY A 447 85.66 -27.74 51.22
C GLY A 447 86.02 -28.30 52.60
N ALA A 448 85.16 -28.11 53.60
CA ALA A 448 85.33 -28.69 54.93
C ALA A 448 85.28 -30.23 54.89
N VAL A 449 84.31 -30.81 54.18
CA VAL A 449 84.19 -32.27 53.97
C VAL A 449 85.40 -32.83 53.23
N GLN A 450 85.88 -32.17 52.18
CA GLN A 450 87.07 -32.56 51.44
C GLN A 450 88.32 -32.53 52.33
N THR A 451 88.43 -31.52 53.22
CA THR A 451 89.52 -31.38 54.18
C THR A 451 89.50 -32.52 55.20
N GLU A 452 88.33 -32.84 55.78
CA GLU A 452 88.20 -33.99 56.69
C GLU A 452 88.49 -35.32 55.97
N LEU A 453 88.05 -35.49 54.73
CA LEU A 453 88.37 -36.66 53.92
C LEU A 453 89.89 -36.79 53.69
N SER A 454 90.58 -35.68 53.43
CA SER A 454 92.05 -35.69 53.28
C SER A 454 92.75 -36.09 54.57
N LYS A 455 92.32 -35.57 55.74
CA LYS A 455 92.84 -35.99 57.05
C LYS A 455 92.63 -37.48 57.29
N HIS A 456 91.46 -38.02 56.96
CA HIS A 456 91.19 -39.45 57.08
C HIS A 456 92.06 -40.30 56.13
N LYS A 457 92.29 -39.83 54.89
CA LYS A 457 93.23 -40.48 53.96
C LYS A 457 94.65 -40.48 54.53
N ASP A 458 95.12 -39.36 55.05
CA ASP A 458 96.45 -39.25 55.66
C ASP A 458 96.58 -40.16 56.89
N ALA A 459 95.57 -40.17 57.76
CA ALA A 459 95.51 -41.09 58.90
C ALA A 459 95.51 -42.56 58.44
N SER A 460 94.81 -42.89 57.36
CA SER A 460 94.81 -44.24 56.78
C SER A 460 96.18 -44.62 56.20
N LEU A 461 96.86 -43.69 55.54
CA LEU A 461 98.22 -43.89 55.03
C LEU A 461 99.22 -44.11 56.17
N GLN A 462 99.11 -43.33 57.25
CA GLN A 462 99.89 -43.54 58.48
C GLN A 462 99.60 -44.92 59.09
N LEU A 463 98.34 -45.35 59.13
CA LEU A 463 97.96 -46.69 59.57
C LEU A 463 98.55 -47.79 58.69
N HIS A 464 98.58 -47.60 57.36
CA HIS A 464 99.23 -48.54 56.43
C HIS A 464 100.74 -48.56 56.62
N SER A 465 101.39 -47.42 56.86
CA SER A 465 102.82 -47.33 57.18
C SER A 465 103.14 -48.08 58.48
N LEU A 466 102.37 -47.81 59.55
CA LEU A 466 102.50 -48.52 60.82
C LEU A 466 102.24 -50.03 60.67
N ARG A 467 101.25 -50.42 59.86
CA ARG A 467 100.98 -51.83 59.57
C ARG A 467 102.14 -52.47 58.79
N ALA A 468 102.72 -51.78 57.83
CA ALA A 468 103.89 -52.24 57.09
C ALA A 468 105.12 -52.35 58.00
N GLU A 469 105.30 -51.41 58.94
CA GLU A 469 106.35 -51.46 59.95
C GLU A 469 106.13 -52.63 60.93
N VAL A 470 104.89 -52.87 61.38
CA VAL A 470 104.52 -54.04 62.18
C VAL A 470 104.75 -55.34 61.39
N HIS A 471 104.41 -55.40 60.11
CA HIS A 471 104.73 -56.55 59.27
C HIS A 471 106.24 -56.71 59.04
N SER A 472 106.99 -55.62 58.91
CA SER A 472 108.45 -55.63 58.81
C SER A 472 109.06 -56.16 60.11
N LEU A 473 108.66 -55.65 61.27
CA LEU A 473 109.09 -56.11 62.58
C LEU A 473 108.64 -57.55 62.86
N SER A 474 107.45 -57.95 62.42
CA SER A 474 106.96 -59.33 62.46
C SER A 474 107.77 -60.25 61.54
N SER A 475 108.16 -59.77 60.35
CA SER A 475 109.04 -60.50 59.42
C SER A 475 110.48 -60.60 59.93
N ILE A 476 110.98 -59.58 60.64
CA ILE A 476 112.29 -59.60 61.30
C ILE A 476 112.24 -60.54 62.50
N ARG A 477 111.15 -60.52 63.28
CA ARG A 477 110.92 -61.41 64.41
C ARG A 477 110.83 -62.87 63.95
N THR A 478 110.04 -63.17 62.92
CA THR A 478 109.96 -64.52 62.32
C THR A 478 111.28 -64.94 61.66
N ARG A 479 112.02 -64.04 61.00
CA ARG A 479 113.41 -64.31 60.54
C ARG A 479 114.37 -64.61 61.68
N LYS A 480 114.24 -63.91 62.83
CA LYS A 480 115.07 -64.17 64.02
C LYS A 480 114.65 -65.46 64.76
N GLU A 481 113.38 -65.81 64.74
CA GLU A 481 112.86 -67.10 65.21
C GLU A 481 113.27 -68.27 64.28
N GLN A 482 113.38 -68.04 62.95
CA GLN A 482 113.87 -69.05 61.98
C GLN A 482 115.41 -69.11 61.86
N GLU A 483 116.16 -68.03 62.11
CA GLU A 483 117.64 -68.02 62.21
C GLU A 483 118.18 -68.79 63.44
N ILE A 484 117.31 -69.10 64.42
CA ILE A 484 117.63 -69.96 65.57
C ILE A 484 117.37 -71.45 65.24
N GLU A 485 116.57 -71.76 64.21
CA GLU A 485 116.13 -73.14 63.90
C GLU A 485 116.91 -73.80 62.75
N GLU A 486 117.38 -73.08 61.72
CA GLU A 486 117.90 -73.73 60.49
C GLU A 486 119.20 -73.12 59.93
N THR A 487 120.31 -73.44 60.60
CA THR A 487 121.64 -73.48 59.97
C THR A 487 121.77 -74.72 59.07
N SER A 488 121.17 -74.69 57.86
CA SER A 488 121.44 -75.70 56.83
C SER A 488 121.11 -75.29 55.38
N ARG A 489 122.18 -75.02 54.59
CA ARG A 489 122.43 -75.26 53.14
C ARG A 489 121.48 -74.76 52.01
N SER A 490 122.06 -73.86 51.19
CA SER A 490 122.19 -73.75 49.71
C SER A 490 121.03 -73.39 48.73
N ALA A 491 121.25 -72.29 47.96
CA ALA A 491 121.27 -72.06 46.48
C ALA A 491 120.31 -72.82 45.51
N HIS A 492 119.78 -72.33 44.38
CA HIS A 492 119.82 -71.08 43.56
C HIS A 492 118.81 -71.18 42.37
N ALA A 493 118.45 -70.03 41.76
CA ALA A 493 118.04 -69.79 40.34
C ALA A 493 116.66 -70.29 39.80
N GLY A 494 115.93 -69.64 38.87
CA GLY A 494 116.09 -68.37 38.14
C GLY A 494 116.16 -68.52 36.60
N SER A 495 115.04 -68.39 35.84
CA SER A 495 115.08 -68.29 34.36
C SER A 495 113.97 -67.49 33.61
N ASP A 496 113.01 -66.81 34.25
CA ASP A 496 111.81 -66.30 33.51
C ASP A 496 111.76 -64.78 33.21
N ILE A 497 112.84 -64.03 33.49
CA ILE A 497 112.80 -62.55 33.39
C ILE A 497 113.30 -62.02 32.03
N SER A 498 113.96 -62.84 31.21
CA SER A 498 114.55 -62.42 29.93
C SER A 498 113.56 -62.35 28.77
N GLN A 499 112.43 -63.07 28.83
CA GLN A 499 111.44 -63.13 27.74
C GLN A 499 110.37 -62.03 27.82
N LEU A 500 110.11 -61.48 29.02
CA LEU A 500 109.12 -60.41 29.23
C LEU A 500 109.63 -59.02 28.83
N GLN A 501 110.93 -58.83 28.64
CA GLN A 501 111.53 -57.53 28.33
C GLN A 501 111.60 -57.21 26.82
N SER A 502 111.57 -58.19 25.91
CA SER A 502 111.57 -57.92 24.46
C SER A 502 110.18 -57.53 23.93
N LEU A 503 109.11 -58.11 24.49
CA LEU A 503 107.73 -57.84 24.07
C LEU A 503 107.25 -56.43 24.47
N VAL A 504 107.82 -55.86 25.53
CA VAL A 504 107.53 -54.49 25.99
C VAL A 504 108.20 -53.44 25.11
N HIS A 505 109.26 -53.79 24.37
CA HIS A 505 109.96 -52.84 23.51
C HIS A 505 109.23 -52.62 22.17
N GLU A 506 108.69 -53.67 21.55
CA GLU A 506 107.93 -53.59 20.28
C GLU A 506 106.60 -52.82 20.42
N LEU A 507 105.92 -52.94 21.58
CA LEU A 507 104.67 -52.20 21.86
C LEU A 507 104.89 -50.69 22.05
N ARG A 508 106.10 -50.27 22.45
CA ARG A 508 106.42 -48.84 22.61
C ARG A 508 106.70 -48.13 21.29
N GLU A 509 107.29 -48.80 20.30
CA GLU A 509 107.56 -48.21 18.98
C GLU A 509 106.27 -48.02 18.17
N ASN A 510 105.36 -48.99 18.20
CA ASN A 510 104.05 -48.90 17.52
C ASN A 510 103.17 -47.75 18.04
N THR A 511 103.33 -47.37 19.31
CA THR A 511 102.59 -46.27 19.93
C THR A 511 103.11 -44.88 19.50
N GLN A 512 104.36 -44.78 19.05
CA GLN A 512 104.96 -43.53 18.59
C GLN A 512 104.62 -43.22 17.12
N GLU A 513 104.47 -44.24 16.26
CA GLU A 513 104.09 -44.07 14.85
C GLU A 513 102.61 -43.67 14.67
N LEU A 514 101.69 -44.22 15.47
CA LEU A 514 100.26 -43.85 15.48
C LEU A 514 100.02 -42.39 15.93
N LYS A 515 100.94 -41.81 16.70
CA LYS A 515 100.88 -40.43 17.16
C LYS A 515 101.26 -39.44 16.05
N LEU A 516 102.15 -39.83 15.14
CA LEU A 516 102.58 -39.04 13.99
C LEU A 516 101.49 -38.93 12.90
N PHE A 517 100.68 -39.98 12.70
CA PHE A 517 99.57 -39.99 11.73
C PHE A 517 98.42 -39.03 12.10
N VAL A 518 98.20 -38.80 13.40
CA VAL A 518 97.15 -37.88 13.90
C VAL A 518 97.58 -36.42 13.82
N GLU A 519 98.88 -36.12 13.86
CA GLU A 519 99.41 -34.75 13.68
C GLU A 519 99.45 -34.33 12.20
N LEU A 520 99.66 -35.26 11.26
CA LEU A 520 99.63 -34.96 9.82
C LEU A 520 98.22 -34.58 9.31
N TYR A 521 97.17 -35.28 9.79
CA TYR A 521 95.77 -34.99 9.43
C TYR A 521 95.24 -33.64 9.95
N LYS A 522 95.95 -33.01 10.91
CA LYS A 522 95.59 -31.68 11.44
C LYS A 522 96.21 -30.53 10.66
N HIS A 523 97.20 -30.78 9.79
CA HIS A 523 97.96 -29.72 9.11
C HIS A 523 97.71 -29.57 7.59
N ASP A 524 96.81 -30.37 6.99
CA ASP A 524 96.52 -30.35 5.54
C ASP A 524 95.08 -29.90 5.17
N SER A 525 94.48 -28.98 5.95
CA SER A 525 93.26 -28.27 5.52
C SER A 525 93.50 -26.77 5.38
N ALA A 526 94.23 -26.41 4.32
CA ALA A 526 94.22 -25.05 3.81
C ALA A 526 92.87 -24.77 3.11
N ASP A 527 91.79 -24.58 3.89
CA ASP A 527 90.74 -23.56 3.66
C ASP A 527 89.64 -23.56 4.76
N SER A 528 90.00 -23.24 6.00
CA SER A 528 89.01 -23.12 7.08
C SER A 528 88.10 -21.88 6.93
N ARG A 529 88.40 -20.95 6.01
CA ARG A 529 87.62 -19.71 5.84
C ARG A 529 86.52 -19.89 4.79
N GLN A 530 86.80 -20.48 3.62
CA GLN A 530 85.76 -20.76 2.62
C GLN A 530 84.74 -21.79 3.11
N LEU A 531 85.13 -22.76 3.94
CA LEU A 531 84.21 -23.76 4.49
C LEU A 531 83.22 -23.14 5.50
N MET A 532 83.68 -22.17 6.30
CA MET A 532 82.84 -21.43 7.24
C MET A 532 81.89 -20.47 6.50
N GLU A 533 82.40 -19.74 5.51
CA GLU A 533 81.60 -18.85 4.65
C GLU A 533 80.62 -19.61 3.74
N SER A 534 80.95 -20.85 3.34
CA SER A 534 80.05 -21.77 2.62
C SER A 534 78.91 -22.22 3.53
N ARG A 535 79.23 -22.61 4.76
CA ARG A 535 78.24 -23.09 5.74
C ARG A 535 77.31 -21.97 6.21
N ASP A 536 77.84 -20.76 6.38
CA ASP A 536 77.03 -19.58 6.75
C ASP A 536 76.13 -19.13 5.58
N ARG A 537 76.60 -19.24 4.33
CA ARG A 537 75.76 -19.04 3.13
C ARG A 537 74.69 -20.11 3.00
N GLU A 538 75.02 -21.38 3.25
CA GLU A 538 74.07 -22.48 3.26
C GLU A 538 73.00 -22.31 4.34
N LEU A 539 73.37 -21.89 5.55
CA LEU A 539 72.42 -21.58 6.62
C LEU A 539 71.53 -20.38 6.29
N ALA A 540 72.07 -19.34 5.63
CA ALA A 540 71.30 -18.19 5.17
C ALA A 540 70.31 -18.56 4.04
N GLU A 541 70.73 -19.41 3.10
CA GLU A 541 69.84 -19.92 2.04
C GLU A 541 68.77 -20.86 2.59
N LEU A 542 69.11 -21.74 3.54
CA LEU A 542 68.13 -22.59 4.23
C LEU A 542 67.11 -21.78 5.04
N ALA A 543 67.53 -20.68 5.67
CA ALA A 543 66.61 -19.73 6.30
C ALA A 543 65.68 -19.05 5.28
N GLY A 544 66.23 -18.65 4.13
CA GLY A 544 65.45 -18.11 3.00
C GLY A 544 64.42 -19.10 2.46
N VAL A 545 64.80 -20.37 2.30
CA VAL A 545 63.90 -21.46 1.89
C VAL A 545 62.83 -21.73 2.95
N HIS A 546 63.15 -21.67 4.24
CA HIS A 546 62.17 -21.81 5.31
C HIS A 546 61.15 -20.66 5.35
N VAL A 547 61.59 -19.43 5.12
CA VAL A 547 60.71 -18.25 5.01
C VAL A 547 59.83 -18.36 3.76
N LEU A 548 60.40 -18.77 2.62
CA LEU A 548 59.64 -19.03 1.40
C LEU A 548 58.60 -20.15 1.62
N ARG A 549 58.96 -21.25 2.27
CA ARG A 549 58.04 -22.36 2.63
C ARG A 549 56.93 -21.93 3.59
N TYR A 550 57.22 -21.03 4.53
CA TYR A 550 56.21 -20.47 5.43
C TYR A 550 55.30 -19.45 4.73
N SER A 551 55.84 -18.72 3.73
CA SER A 551 55.07 -17.76 2.92
C SER A 551 54.20 -18.46 1.86
N LEU A 552 54.68 -19.58 1.31
CA LEU A 552 54.02 -20.45 0.34
C LEU A 552 53.17 -21.50 1.06
N ASN A 553 52.38 -21.07 2.04
CA ASN A 553 51.56 -21.95 2.87
C ASN A 553 50.35 -22.43 2.07
N GLU A 554 50.57 -23.47 1.26
CA GLU A 554 49.61 -24.12 0.35
C GLU A 554 48.27 -24.46 1.05
N SER A 555 48.35 -24.88 2.32
CA SER A 555 47.19 -25.13 3.18
C SER A 555 46.27 -23.92 3.38
N LYS A 556 46.81 -22.68 3.41
CA LYS A 556 45.99 -21.46 3.53
C LYS A 556 45.31 -21.08 2.21
N LEU A 557 45.88 -21.49 1.08
CA LEU A 557 45.23 -21.33 -0.23
C LEU A 557 44.12 -22.39 -0.39
N GLU A 558 44.41 -23.64 -0.04
CA GLU A 558 43.43 -24.74 -0.02
C GLU A 558 42.22 -24.41 0.88
N GLN A 559 42.44 -23.91 2.09
CA GLN A 559 41.35 -23.47 2.98
C GLN A 559 40.49 -22.36 2.36
N ARG A 560 41.09 -21.42 1.63
CA ARG A 560 40.34 -20.36 0.93
C ARG A 560 39.53 -20.92 -0.24
N VAL A 561 40.07 -21.90 -0.96
CA VAL A 561 39.35 -22.57 -2.05
C VAL A 561 38.18 -23.40 -1.50
N ILE A 562 38.37 -24.13 -0.40
CA ILE A 562 37.29 -24.87 0.27
C ILE A 562 36.19 -23.91 0.73
N ALA A 563 36.55 -22.83 1.42
CA ALA A 563 35.57 -21.84 1.87
C ALA A 563 34.84 -21.16 0.70
N ALA A 564 35.52 -20.91 -0.42
CA ALA A 564 34.91 -20.37 -1.63
C ALA A 564 33.92 -21.38 -2.27
N ASN A 565 34.30 -22.65 -2.37
CA ASN A 565 33.44 -23.71 -2.91
C ASN A 565 32.22 -23.96 -2.01
N GLU A 566 32.38 -23.91 -0.68
CA GLU A 566 31.27 -24.00 0.27
C GLU A 566 30.31 -22.81 0.13
N ALA A 567 30.84 -21.59 0.01
CA ALA A 567 30.03 -20.41 -0.24
C ALA A 567 29.29 -20.47 -1.59
N GLU A 568 29.96 -20.99 -2.63
CA GLU A 568 29.35 -21.21 -3.94
C GLU A 568 28.21 -22.24 -3.86
N ALA A 569 28.44 -23.39 -3.22
CA ALA A 569 27.41 -24.42 -3.02
C ALA A 569 26.18 -23.88 -2.26
N ILE A 570 26.39 -23.08 -1.21
CA ILE A 570 25.31 -22.42 -0.47
C ILE A 570 24.54 -21.45 -1.38
N SER A 571 25.24 -20.71 -2.24
CA SER A 571 24.60 -19.77 -3.16
C SER A 571 23.80 -20.49 -4.26
N GLN A 572 24.32 -21.59 -4.81
CA GLN A 572 23.61 -22.43 -5.78
C GLN A 572 22.38 -23.11 -5.16
N GLN A 573 22.47 -23.59 -3.92
CA GLN A 573 21.32 -24.16 -3.21
C GLN A 573 20.22 -23.11 -2.97
N ARG A 574 20.60 -21.88 -2.60
CA ARG A 574 19.67 -20.76 -2.46
C ARG A 574 19.01 -20.40 -3.78
N LEU A 575 19.77 -20.40 -4.88
CA LEU A 575 19.25 -20.16 -6.22
C LEU A 575 18.23 -21.25 -6.62
N ALA A 576 18.57 -22.53 -6.44
CA ALA A 576 17.66 -23.64 -6.76
C ALA A 576 16.36 -23.60 -5.93
N THR A 577 16.43 -23.17 -4.66
CA THR A 577 15.25 -23.00 -3.81
C THR A 577 14.39 -21.84 -4.30
N ALA A 578 15.00 -20.69 -4.62
CA ALA A 578 14.29 -19.55 -5.19
C ALA A 578 13.65 -19.88 -6.56
N GLU A 579 14.34 -20.63 -7.42
CA GLU A 579 13.80 -21.10 -8.70
C GLU A 579 12.59 -22.04 -8.52
N ALA A 580 12.63 -22.93 -7.52
CA ALA A 580 11.50 -23.79 -7.18
C ALA A 580 10.29 -22.99 -6.66
N GLU A 581 10.52 -21.98 -5.81
CA GLU A 581 9.47 -21.08 -5.33
C GLU A 581 8.84 -20.26 -6.48
N VAL A 582 9.66 -19.76 -7.41
CA VAL A 582 9.17 -19.06 -8.61
C VAL A 582 8.32 -19.99 -9.48
N ALA A 583 8.74 -21.25 -9.66
CA ALA A 583 7.95 -22.24 -10.41
C ALA A 583 6.61 -22.55 -9.72
N GLU A 584 6.60 -22.72 -8.39
CA GLU A 584 5.37 -22.95 -7.61
C GLU A 584 4.41 -21.75 -7.69
N LEU A 585 4.93 -20.53 -7.52
CA LEU A 585 4.15 -19.30 -7.66
C LEU A 585 3.61 -19.14 -9.09
N GLY A 586 4.41 -19.48 -10.10
CA GLY A 586 3.98 -19.52 -11.50
C GLY A 586 2.82 -20.48 -11.72
N GLN A 587 2.88 -21.68 -11.14
CA GLN A 587 1.78 -22.65 -11.22
C GLN A 587 0.52 -22.16 -10.50
N LYS A 588 0.64 -21.53 -9.32
CA LYS A 588 -0.48 -20.94 -8.57
C LYS A 588 -1.12 -19.77 -9.33
N LEU A 589 -0.33 -18.95 -10.01
CA LEU A 589 -0.85 -17.87 -10.84
C LEU A 589 -1.67 -18.42 -12.01
N GLU A 590 -1.18 -19.48 -12.67
CA GLU A 590 -1.89 -20.08 -13.80
C GLU A 590 -3.17 -20.81 -13.37
N THR A 591 -3.20 -21.44 -12.19
CA THR A 591 -4.45 -22.00 -11.64
C THR A 591 -5.44 -20.90 -11.27
N SER A 592 -4.98 -19.80 -10.66
CA SER A 592 -5.80 -18.63 -10.34
C SER A 592 -6.39 -18.00 -11.60
N ARG A 593 -5.57 -17.80 -12.64
CA ARG A 593 -5.99 -17.29 -13.95
C ARG A 593 -7.08 -18.17 -14.58
N ARG A 594 -6.89 -19.49 -14.58
CA ARG A 594 -7.92 -20.43 -15.09
C ARG A 594 -9.21 -20.38 -14.27
N ASN A 595 -9.14 -20.21 -12.96
CA ASN A 595 -10.32 -20.07 -12.11
C ASN A 595 -11.05 -18.74 -12.37
N LEU A 596 -10.32 -17.64 -12.58
CA LEU A 596 -10.90 -16.35 -12.92
C LEU A 596 -11.66 -16.41 -14.25
N VAL A 597 -11.10 -17.04 -15.27
CA VAL A 597 -11.78 -17.25 -16.56
C VAL A 597 -13.08 -18.03 -16.36
N LYS A 598 -13.04 -19.16 -15.64
CA LYS A 598 -14.24 -19.94 -15.33
C LYS A 598 -15.31 -19.11 -14.59
N GLN A 599 -14.92 -18.30 -13.62
CA GLN A 599 -15.85 -17.42 -12.91
C GLN A 599 -16.43 -16.33 -13.81
N SER A 600 -15.62 -15.76 -14.70
CA SER A 600 -16.10 -14.81 -15.71
C SER A 600 -17.12 -15.46 -16.66
N ASP A 601 -16.90 -16.70 -17.07
CA ASP A 601 -17.83 -17.42 -17.95
C ASP A 601 -19.15 -17.74 -17.24
N ILE A 602 -19.08 -18.14 -15.96
CA ILE A 602 -20.28 -18.33 -15.11
C ILE A 602 -21.06 -17.01 -14.96
N LEU A 603 -20.36 -15.89 -14.71
CA LEU A 603 -21.00 -14.57 -14.59
C LEU A 603 -21.68 -14.15 -15.90
N LYS A 604 -21.03 -14.36 -17.05
CA LYS A 604 -21.65 -14.09 -18.36
C LYS A 604 -22.90 -14.94 -18.58
N SER A 605 -22.82 -16.24 -18.33
CA SER A 605 -23.98 -17.14 -18.44
C SER A 605 -25.14 -16.72 -17.51
N LYS A 606 -24.84 -16.28 -16.29
CA LYS A 606 -25.85 -15.78 -15.35
C LYS A 606 -26.44 -14.44 -15.79
N HIS A 607 -25.65 -13.57 -16.38
CA HIS A 607 -26.14 -12.32 -16.95
C HIS A 607 -27.08 -12.59 -18.13
N GLU A 608 -26.71 -13.49 -19.04
CA GLU A 608 -27.56 -13.94 -20.15
C GLU A 608 -28.88 -14.54 -19.65
N GLU A 609 -28.85 -15.31 -18.55
CA GLU A 609 -30.05 -15.86 -17.90
C GLU A 609 -30.95 -14.74 -17.32
N CYS A 610 -30.36 -13.72 -16.67
CA CYS A 610 -31.10 -12.57 -16.16
C CYS A 610 -31.75 -11.74 -17.28
N GLU A 611 -31.04 -11.52 -18.39
CA GLU A 611 -31.59 -10.84 -19.57
C GLU A 611 -32.78 -11.63 -20.15
N ALA A 612 -32.67 -12.97 -20.21
CA ALA A 612 -33.80 -13.82 -20.64
C ALA A 612 -35.01 -13.70 -19.70
N TYR A 613 -34.80 -13.70 -18.37
CA TYR A 613 -35.89 -13.48 -17.41
C TYR A 613 -36.51 -12.08 -17.53
N MET A 614 -35.72 -11.05 -17.81
CA MET A 614 -36.22 -9.70 -18.00
C MET A 614 -37.14 -9.63 -19.22
N VAL A 615 -36.73 -10.23 -20.33
CA VAL A 615 -37.57 -10.35 -21.54
C VAL A 615 -38.86 -11.12 -21.27
N GLU A 616 -38.81 -12.19 -20.48
CA GLU A 616 -40.01 -12.95 -20.08
C GLU A 616 -40.95 -12.09 -19.22
N ILE A 617 -40.42 -11.35 -18.24
CA ILE A 617 -41.19 -10.42 -17.39
C ILE A 617 -41.84 -9.32 -18.25
N GLU A 618 -41.09 -8.74 -19.19
CA GLU A 618 -41.63 -7.76 -20.12
C GLU A 618 -42.75 -8.36 -20.97
N SER A 619 -42.57 -9.58 -21.51
CA SER A 619 -43.62 -10.27 -22.27
C SER A 619 -44.87 -10.54 -21.43
N ILE A 620 -44.72 -10.95 -20.17
CA ILE A 620 -45.85 -11.16 -19.25
C ILE A 620 -46.54 -9.82 -18.96
N GLY A 621 -45.76 -8.75 -18.76
CA GLY A 621 -46.26 -7.39 -18.55
C GLY A 621 -47.17 -6.94 -19.69
N HIS A 622 -46.70 -7.07 -20.94
CA HIS A 622 -47.50 -6.74 -22.13
C HIS A 622 -48.79 -7.57 -22.20
N ALA A 623 -48.73 -8.88 -21.92
CA ALA A 623 -49.92 -9.74 -21.91
C ALA A 623 -50.96 -9.32 -20.85
N TYR A 624 -50.50 -8.89 -19.67
CA TYR A 624 -51.39 -8.34 -18.64
C TYR A 624 -52.03 -7.02 -19.07
N GLU A 625 -51.26 -6.16 -19.72
CA GLU A 625 -51.73 -4.86 -20.21
C GLU A 625 -52.78 -5.01 -21.32
N ASP A 626 -52.62 -6.00 -22.19
CA ASP A 626 -53.61 -6.40 -23.19
C ASP A 626 -54.90 -6.91 -22.54
N ILE A 627 -54.80 -7.80 -21.54
CA ILE A 627 -55.96 -8.32 -20.80
C ILE A 627 -56.68 -7.18 -20.06
N MET A 628 -55.95 -6.26 -19.43
CA MET A 628 -56.53 -5.10 -18.77
C MET A 628 -57.28 -4.20 -19.75
N SER A 629 -56.70 -3.97 -20.93
CA SER A 629 -57.34 -3.21 -22.01
C SER A 629 -58.63 -3.89 -22.49
N GLN A 630 -58.62 -5.22 -22.66
CA GLN A 630 -59.81 -6.00 -23.02
C GLN A 630 -60.90 -5.93 -21.92
N ASN A 631 -60.51 -6.09 -20.65
CA ASN A 631 -61.45 -5.99 -19.53
C ASN A 631 -62.09 -4.59 -19.44
N GLN A 632 -61.31 -3.55 -19.69
CA GLN A 632 -61.83 -2.18 -19.70
C GLN A 632 -62.82 -1.95 -20.85
N GLN A 633 -62.55 -2.50 -22.04
CA GLN A 633 -63.49 -2.48 -23.16
C GLN A 633 -64.80 -3.23 -22.84
N LEU A 634 -64.72 -4.41 -22.23
CA LEU A 634 -65.90 -5.17 -21.81
C LEU A 634 -66.72 -4.43 -20.76
N LEU A 635 -66.06 -3.79 -19.79
CA LEU A 635 -66.73 -2.97 -18.79
C LEU A 635 -67.49 -1.80 -19.44
N GLN A 636 -66.87 -1.14 -20.41
CA GLN A 636 -67.49 -0.06 -21.18
C GLN A 636 -68.74 -0.56 -21.94
N GLN A 637 -68.66 -1.73 -22.59
CA GLN A 637 -69.81 -2.35 -23.26
C GLN A 637 -70.95 -2.68 -22.29
N ILE A 638 -70.65 -3.15 -21.08
CA ILE A 638 -71.65 -3.40 -20.04
C ILE A 638 -72.36 -2.10 -19.65
N ILE A 639 -71.60 -1.02 -19.42
CA ILE A 639 -72.15 0.29 -19.06
C ILE A 639 -73.07 0.82 -20.17
N GLU A 640 -72.64 0.75 -21.43
CA GLU A 640 -73.44 1.19 -22.58
C GLU A 640 -74.73 0.40 -22.74
N ARG A 641 -74.67 -0.92 -22.55
CA ARG A 641 -75.85 -1.80 -22.58
C ARG A 641 -76.81 -1.48 -21.43
N ASP A 642 -76.30 -1.22 -20.23
CA ASP A 642 -77.12 -0.90 -19.07
C ASP A 642 -77.77 0.50 -19.20
N ASP A 643 -77.08 1.47 -19.79
CA ASP A 643 -77.64 2.78 -20.15
C ASP A 643 -78.75 2.65 -21.21
N HIS A 644 -78.54 1.81 -22.23
CA HIS A 644 -79.58 1.50 -23.22
C HIS A 644 -80.80 0.86 -22.58
N ASN A 645 -80.61 -0.15 -21.72
CA ASN A 645 -81.71 -0.80 -21.00
C ASN A 645 -82.48 0.19 -20.12
N THR A 646 -81.78 1.12 -19.46
CA THR A 646 -82.41 2.17 -18.63
C THR A 646 -83.27 3.10 -19.49
N LYS A 647 -82.79 3.54 -20.66
CA LYS A 647 -83.56 4.35 -21.61
C LYS A 647 -84.82 3.64 -22.11
N VAL A 648 -84.72 2.35 -22.44
CA VAL A 648 -85.87 1.53 -22.86
C VAL A 648 -86.89 1.38 -21.72
N MET A 649 -86.42 1.17 -20.48
CA MET A 649 -87.29 1.15 -19.29
C MET A 649 -88.03 2.47 -19.09
N ILE A 650 -87.34 3.61 -19.19
CA ILE A 650 -87.94 4.95 -19.08
C ILE A 650 -89.00 5.17 -20.17
N GLN A 651 -88.72 4.77 -21.42
CA GLN A 651 -89.70 4.84 -22.51
C GLN A 651 -90.93 3.97 -22.24
N ARG A 652 -90.75 2.75 -21.74
CA ARG A 652 -91.87 1.87 -21.36
C ARG A 652 -92.71 2.44 -20.23
N THR A 653 -92.11 3.02 -19.20
CA THR A 653 -92.86 3.66 -18.11
C THR A 653 -93.62 4.90 -18.59
N ASN A 654 -93.06 5.66 -19.54
CA ASN A 654 -93.72 6.83 -20.12
C ASN A 654 -94.87 6.46 -21.07
N LEU A 655 -94.87 5.26 -21.65
CA LEU A 655 -95.96 4.75 -22.51
C LEU A 655 -97.08 4.06 -21.71
N SER A 656 -96.84 3.76 -20.42
CA SER A 656 -97.78 3.05 -19.54
C SER A 656 -98.51 3.97 -18.55
N ASN A 657 -98.19 5.26 -18.54
CA ASN A 657 -98.94 6.35 -17.91
C ASN A 657 -99.68 7.13 -19.00
#